data_AF-A0A8T3RDL1-F1
#
_entry.id   AF-A0A8T3RDL1-F1
#
_cell.length_a   1.000
_cell.length_b   1.000
_cell.length_c   1.000
_cell.angle_alpha   90.00
_cell.angle_beta   90.00
_cell.angle_gamma   90.00
#
_symmetry.space_group_name_H-M   'P 1'
#
loop_
_entity.id
_entity.type
_entity.pdbx_description
1 polymer ?
#
loop_
_entity_poly.entity_id
_entity_poly.type
_entity_poly.pdbx_seq_one_letter_code
_entity_poly.pdbx_strand_id
1 'polypeptide(L)'
;SRLPSRPKRSSAAALWVNIDVPPDLDDAVLDIPIEVKVEDRLYASPALGWPTKCGTAAAATGALGMGSDVPFQDVGPDADPKSDDVKEYGSGLSGHAASLSLPARADTDVTTPQDGPFVDVRSPVFVALGRKMIFERPLSHGLPIVSPPARYLSAGEARVVVPVAEELKTTLARVVKGQAAPIVPPHLERTIFGLRPGAMQAEFDMLLFTEGVDSAAAENMVDDAPWFGRPGHAGPRLMRQLRPPRGPALPRVPVDLATTHGRRTFVALDDKDGRFPKPFRLFAGIATVLRRINGKGSEESYQIRVLGMPLEPEWNGELTLQITSPSYATDKEQELAEALAQLGLLTVPPKGMGMSASLSIDRFPVPFAKATWAKKPGTGAIELTLRGADTTGLRARLDQVNGDSEVILQIRCAKEADNTANSFAPNDFPLGNPPGKAYALEPETRRKFALRLPVRPTSRPSLKIDPATLVFADPSYDRELSGPGSSDPQRDNDGRMWKLALDRFEYGPDTPLYFAFGEIDPSTGLFASPGLKPKDVVLTLQRQPASKEGRRLPAEPLTIAGVSKVGTNGYEIEVRSAYGITFDRLLNEDHPVSFLDGDQIVVSVSFKDPANPDVKRSLSVRATVVPRPIIAPPPAVYSLVAFTGTASKPETARAALHAAAPLPQRIEFIELLEDLAIGHVRRRALFIWTMSTPPAMSPRSATLVKIDRAGGAQLPEQKSDIQEPCM
;
A
#
# COMPACT_ATOMS: atom_id res chain seq x y z
N SER A 1 -8.51 -45.21 44.90
CA SER A 1 -9.72 -44.37 44.86
C SER A 1 -9.46 -43.20 43.93
N ARG A 2 -10.40 -42.93 43.02
CA ARG A 2 -10.20 -42.19 41.77
C ARG A 2 -9.90 -40.70 42.01
N LEU A 3 -8.76 -40.24 41.51
CA LEU A 3 -8.50 -38.82 41.22
C LEU A 3 -9.29 -38.42 39.96
N PRO A 4 -9.85 -37.20 39.88
CA PRO A 4 -10.57 -36.76 38.69
C PRO A 4 -9.58 -36.55 37.55
N SER A 5 -9.92 -37.12 36.40
CA SER A 5 -9.21 -36.95 35.14
C SER A 5 -9.12 -35.47 34.75
N ARG A 6 -7.89 -35.01 34.45
CA ARG A 6 -7.63 -33.75 33.75
C ARG A 6 -8.55 -33.62 32.52
N PRO A 7 -9.13 -32.45 32.23
CA PRO A 7 -9.86 -32.24 30.99
C PRO A 7 -8.87 -32.43 29.82
N LYS A 8 -9.25 -33.29 28.88
CA LYS A 8 -8.50 -33.53 27.64
C LYS A 8 -8.35 -32.20 26.89
N ARG A 9 -7.13 -31.94 26.42
CA ARG A 9 -6.81 -30.97 25.37
C ARG A 9 -7.63 -31.30 24.11
N SER A 10 -8.76 -30.63 23.86
CA SER A 10 -9.40 -30.55 22.52
C SER A 10 -10.62 -29.60 22.47
N SER A 11 -10.46 -28.29 22.66
CA SER A 11 -11.59 -27.36 22.45
C SER A 11 -11.32 -26.15 21.55
N ALA A 12 -10.08 -25.91 21.09
CA ALA A 12 -9.81 -24.83 20.14
C ALA A 12 -10.11 -25.22 18.67
N ALA A 13 -10.04 -26.51 18.32
CA ALA A 13 -10.29 -26.98 16.95
C ALA A 13 -11.77 -27.08 16.57
N ALA A 14 -12.69 -27.02 17.56
CA ALA A 14 -14.13 -27.15 17.33
C ALA A 14 -14.86 -25.82 17.10
N LEU A 15 -14.15 -24.68 17.17
CA LEU A 15 -14.69 -23.33 16.98
C LEU A 15 -14.46 -22.76 15.56
N TRP A 16 -13.73 -23.48 14.72
CA TRP A 16 -13.49 -23.09 13.32
C TRP A 16 -14.36 -23.96 12.42
N VAL A 17 -15.53 -23.44 12.05
CA VAL A 17 -16.23 -23.93 10.87
C VAL A 17 -15.46 -23.37 9.68
N ASN A 18 -15.01 -24.23 8.77
CA ASN A 18 -14.59 -23.79 7.44
C ASN A 18 -15.80 -23.13 6.78
N ILE A 19 -15.82 -21.80 6.78
CA ILE A 19 -16.70 -21.04 5.91
C ILE A 19 -15.95 -21.02 4.58
N ASP A 20 -16.46 -21.74 3.59
CA ASP A 20 -16.03 -21.55 2.21
C ASP A 20 -16.21 -20.07 1.89
N VAL A 21 -15.09 -19.37 1.71
CA VAL A 21 -15.09 -18.03 1.14
C VAL A 21 -15.49 -18.21 -0.32
N PRO A 22 -16.62 -17.65 -0.79
CA PRO A 22 -16.98 -17.75 -2.18
C PRO A 22 -15.82 -17.20 -3.03
N PRO A 23 -15.41 -17.90 -4.10
CA PRO A 23 -14.53 -17.32 -5.08
C PRO A 23 -15.26 -16.11 -5.69
N ASP A 24 -14.57 -14.98 -5.72
CA ASP A 24 -14.99 -13.70 -6.30
C ASP A 24 -16.15 -12.98 -5.58
N LEU A 25 -15.78 -11.92 -4.83
CA LEU A 25 -16.70 -10.84 -4.49
C LEU A 25 -16.74 -9.86 -5.68
N ASP A 26 -17.42 -10.27 -6.75
CA ASP A 26 -17.94 -9.34 -7.74
C ASP A 26 -18.95 -8.40 -7.05
N ASP A 27 -18.96 -7.12 -7.44
CA ASP A 27 -19.99 -6.13 -7.03
C ASP A 27 -21.43 -6.64 -7.28
N ALA A 28 -21.59 -7.65 -8.12
CA ALA A 28 -22.86 -8.30 -8.40
C ALA A 28 -23.44 -9.13 -7.23
N VAL A 29 -22.65 -9.50 -6.21
CA VAL A 29 -23.12 -10.32 -5.07
C VAL A 29 -23.77 -9.47 -3.95
N LEU A 30 -23.48 -8.17 -3.88
CA LEU A 30 -24.25 -7.24 -3.04
C LEU A 30 -25.69 -7.02 -3.56
N ASP A 31 -25.93 -7.40 -4.82
CA ASP A 31 -27.22 -7.35 -5.52
C ASP A 31 -27.89 -8.73 -5.60
N ILE A 32 -27.61 -9.68 -4.68
CA ILE A 32 -28.49 -10.85 -4.52
C ILE A 32 -29.67 -10.44 -3.65
N PRO A 33 -30.84 -10.16 -4.23
CA PRO A 33 -32.00 -9.83 -3.45
C PRO A 33 -32.42 -11.02 -2.59
N ILE A 34 -32.43 -10.83 -1.28
CA ILE A 34 -33.00 -11.82 -0.36
C ILE A 34 -34.53 -11.75 -0.50
N GLU A 35 -35.12 -12.70 -1.23
CA GLU A 35 -36.58 -12.89 -1.23
C GLU A 35 -37.00 -13.56 0.08
N VAL A 36 -37.64 -12.80 0.98
CA VAL A 36 -38.27 -13.36 2.17
C VAL A 36 -39.71 -13.70 1.82
N LYS A 37 -40.03 -15.00 1.67
CA LYS A 37 -41.40 -15.45 1.43
C LYS A 37 -42.24 -15.23 2.69
N VAL A 38 -43.50 -14.81 2.53
CA VAL A 38 -44.45 -14.59 3.64
C VAL A 38 -44.70 -15.85 4.48
N GLU A 39 -44.42 -17.02 3.89
CA GLU A 39 -44.51 -18.35 4.50
C GLU A 39 -43.34 -18.64 5.46
N ASP A 40 -42.18 -18.01 5.24
CA ASP A 40 -40.97 -18.10 6.08
C ASP A 40 -41.05 -17.16 7.28
N ARG A 41 -42.24 -17.06 7.90
CA ARG A 41 -42.40 -16.40 9.21
C ARG A 41 -41.54 -17.17 10.21
N LEU A 42 -40.34 -16.65 10.44
CA LEU A 42 -39.46 -17.02 11.54
C LEU A 42 -40.29 -17.06 12.83
N TYR A 43 -40.53 -18.26 13.35
CA TYR A 43 -40.98 -18.42 14.72
C TYR A 43 -39.94 -17.76 15.63
N ALA A 44 -40.41 -17.06 16.66
CA ALA A 44 -39.54 -16.40 17.63
C ALA A 44 -38.57 -17.44 18.22
N SER A 45 -37.29 -17.35 17.83
CA SER A 45 -36.25 -18.06 18.55
C SER A 45 -36.26 -17.53 19.99
N PRO A 46 -36.24 -18.38 21.02
CA PRO A 46 -36.05 -17.95 22.40
C PRO A 46 -34.79 -17.09 22.60
N ALA A 47 -33.85 -17.14 21.65
CA ALA A 47 -32.64 -16.32 21.62
C ALA A 47 -32.84 -14.90 21.07
N LEU A 48 -33.95 -14.58 20.37
CA LEU A 48 -34.12 -13.31 19.65
C LEU A 48 -35.02 -12.27 20.36
N GLY A 49 -35.60 -12.62 21.51
CA GLY A 49 -36.54 -11.75 22.22
C GLY A 49 -37.90 -11.63 21.50
N TRP A 50 -38.95 -11.23 22.22
CA TRP A 50 -40.26 -10.98 21.62
C TRP A 50 -40.30 -9.58 21.00
N PRO A 51 -40.99 -9.37 19.86
CA PRO A 51 -41.26 -8.04 19.34
C PRO A 51 -41.99 -7.21 20.39
N THR A 52 -41.45 -6.05 20.75
CA THR A 52 -42.07 -5.19 21.77
C THR A 52 -42.59 -3.91 21.14
N LYS A 53 -43.80 -3.51 21.54
CA LYS A 53 -44.41 -2.24 21.10
C LYS A 53 -43.92 -1.00 21.88
N CYS A 54 -42.96 -1.19 22.79
CA CYS A 54 -42.60 -0.18 23.77
C CYS A 54 -41.53 0.83 23.30
N GLY A 55 -41.14 0.78 22.02
CA GLY A 55 -40.25 1.76 21.39
C GLY A 55 -38.90 1.95 22.07
N THR A 56 -38.22 3.04 21.74
CA THR A 56 -36.92 3.50 22.24
C THR A 56 -36.86 3.71 23.76
N ALA A 57 -37.98 4.10 24.40
CA ALA A 57 -38.06 4.33 25.85
C ALA A 57 -37.82 3.06 26.71
N ALA A 58 -38.31 1.89 26.27
CA ALA A 58 -38.00 0.62 26.95
C ALA A 58 -36.57 0.13 26.64
N ALA A 59 -35.98 0.53 25.50
CA ALA A 59 -34.61 0.20 25.14
C ALA A 59 -33.60 0.82 26.12
N ALA A 60 -33.86 2.06 26.55
CA ALA A 60 -33.08 2.79 27.54
C ALA A 60 -33.03 2.09 28.92
N THR A 61 -33.99 1.21 29.22
CA THR A 61 -34.06 0.45 30.47
C THR A 61 -33.37 -0.91 30.44
N GLY A 62 -32.93 -1.35 29.25
CA GLY A 62 -32.10 -2.55 29.12
C GLY A 62 -30.73 -2.38 29.78
N ALA A 63 -30.08 -3.48 30.14
CA ALA A 63 -28.68 -3.47 30.59
C ALA A 63 -27.81 -4.20 29.56
N LEU A 64 -26.61 -3.68 29.31
CA LEU A 64 -25.59 -4.43 28.59
C LEU A 64 -24.89 -5.37 29.57
N GLY A 65 -24.92 -6.67 29.28
CA GLY A 65 -24.18 -7.67 30.04
C GLY A 65 -22.75 -7.78 29.51
N MET A 66 -21.78 -7.84 30.42
CA MET A 66 -20.41 -8.23 30.07
C MET A 66 -20.30 -9.75 30.21
N GLY A 67 -19.91 -10.42 29.12
CA GLY A 67 -19.56 -11.84 29.15
C GLY A 67 -18.09 -12.04 29.51
N SER A 68 -17.45 -13.00 28.87
CA SER A 68 -16.00 -13.23 28.96
C SER A 68 -15.20 -12.08 28.34
N ASP A 69 -14.11 -11.71 29.01
CA ASP A 69 -13.10 -10.74 28.60
C ASP A 69 -11.75 -11.46 28.73
N VAL A 70 -11.19 -11.92 27.61
CA VAL A 70 -9.98 -12.75 27.57
C VAL A 70 -8.88 -12.09 26.73
N PRO A 71 -7.75 -11.66 27.35
CA PRO A 71 -6.57 -11.26 26.60
C PRO A 71 -5.90 -12.49 25.99
N PHE A 72 -5.37 -12.34 24.78
CA PHE A 72 -4.58 -13.39 24.14
C PHE A 72 -3.29 -12.82 23.53
N GLN A 73 -2.27 -13.65 23.56
CA GLN A 73 -0.98 -13.43 22.91
C GLN A 73 -0.57 -14.75 22.27
N ASP A 74 -0.30 -14.73 20.98
CA ASP A 74 0.23 -15.89 20.27
C ASP A 74 1.74 -15.73 20.10
N VAL A 75 2.47 -16.34 21.04
CA VAL A 75 3.93 -16.36 21.10
C VAL A 75 4.54 -17.59 20.41
N GLY A 76 3.72 -18.51 19.90
CA GLY A 76 4.17 -19.78 19.35
C GLY A 76 4.32 -20.88 20.41
N PRO A 77 4.80 -22.08 20.02
CA PRO A 77 5.01 -23.18 20.95
C PRO A 77 6.06 -22.84 22.03
N ASP A 78 5.97 -23.50 23.19
CA ASP A 78 6.95 -23.35 24.27
C ASP A 78 8.37 -23.62 23.76
N ALA A 79 9.31 -22.74 24.11
CA ALA A 79 10.68 -22.77 23.61
C ALA A 79 11.40 -24.10 23.90
N ASP A 80 12.11 -24.65 22.91
CA ASP A 80 13.20 -25.60 23.17
C ASP A 80 14.43 -24.80 23.62
N PRO A 81 14.91 -24.96 24.87
CA PRO A 81 16.06 -24.21 25.39
C PRO A 81 17.39 -24.50 24.68
N LYS A 82 17.43 -25.44 23.73
CA LYS A 82 18.65 -25.80 22.96
C LYS A 82 18.73 -25.22 21.55
N SER A 83 17.68 -24.55 21.07
CA SER A 83 17.71 -23.90 19.76
C SER A 83 17.67 -22.38 19.92
N ASP A 84 18.44 -21.66 19.10
CA ASP A 84 18.33 -20.20 18.93
C ASP A 84 16.99 -19.82 18.21
N ASP A 85 15.96 -20.67 18.30
CA ASP A 85 14.77 -20.72 17.45
C ASP A 85 13.49 -20.34 18.19
N VAL A 86 13.58 -19.44 19.18
CA VAL A 86 12.55 -19.15 20.21
C VAL A 86 11.21 -18.58 19.67
N LYS A 87 10.95 -18.65 18.37
CA LYS A 87 9.64 -18.41 17.76
C LYS A 87 9.44 -19.36 16.59
N GLU A 88 9.20 -20.65 16.87
CA GLU A 88 8.80 -21.62 15.85
C GLU A 88 7.31 -21.37 15.44
N TYR A 89 7.11 -20.15 14.94
CA TYR A 89 6.04 -19.52 14.18
C TYR A 89 4.69 -19.31 14.87
N GLY A 90 4.69 -18.84 16.11
CA GLY A 90 3.57 -18.06 16.64
C GLY A 90 3.26 -16.88 15.73
N SER A 91 2.00 -16.49 15.63
CA SER A 91 1.60 -15.41 14.74
C SER A 91 2.19 -14.06 15.15
N GLY A 92 2.51 -13.83 16.44
CA GLY A 92 2.86 -12.49 16.95
C GLY A 92 1.61 -11.60 17.10
N LEU A 93 0.42 -12.21 17.10
CA LEU A 93 -0.83 -11.51 17.38
C LEU A 93 -0.96 -11.28 18.89
N SER A 94 -1.37 -10.07 19.25
CA SER A 94 -1.89 -9.79 20.58
C SER A 94 -3.19 -9.02 20.48
N GLY A 95 -4.07 -9.29 21.43
CA GLY A 95 -5.38 -8.69 21.42
C GLY A 95 -6.22 -9.15 22.59
N HIS A 96 -7.49 -8.81 22.48
CA HIS A 96 -8.47 -9.06 23.51
C HIS A 96 -9.79 -9.48 22.86
N ALA A 97 -10.38 -10.56 23.34
CA ALA A 97 -11.70 -11.03 22.93
C ALA A 97 -12.70 -10.74 24.04
N ALA A 98 -13.77 -10.02 23.72
CA ALA A 98 -14.85 -9.72 24.63
C ALA A 98 -16.19 -10.22 24.08
N SER A 99 -17.02 -10.80 24.93
CA SER A 99 -18.42 -11.02 24.65
C SER A 99 -19.29 -9.99 25.36
N LEU A 100 -20.30 -9.52 24.63
CA LEU A 100 -21.31 -8.57 25.09
C LEU A 100 -22.66 -9.25 24.95
N SER A 101 -23.42 -9.29 26.03
CA SER A 101 -24.83 -9.63 25.97
C SER A 101 -25.61 -8.33 25.77
N LEU A 102 -26.35 -8.25 24.67
CA LEU A 102 -27.25 -7.14 24.39
C LEU A 102 -28.69 -7.60 24.72
N PRO A 103 -29.58 -6.68 25.09
CA PRO A 103 -30.99 -7.01 25.24
C PRO A 103 -31.57 -7.40 23.86
N ALA A 104 -31.79 -8.70 23.65
CA ALA A 104 -32.37 -9.23 22.41
C ALA A 104 -33.74 -8.59 22.17
N ARG A 105 -33.89 -7.91 21.04
CA ARG A 105 -35.09 -7.11 20.78
C ARG A 105 -35.36 -6.93 19.29
N ALA A 106 -36.63 -6.94 18.93
CA ALA A 106 -37.12 -6.44 17.65
C ALA A 106 -38.06 -5.27 17.94
N ASP A 107 -37.69 -4.08 17.46
CA ASP A 107 -38.49 -2.87 17.61
C ASP A 107 -39.29 -2.65 16.33
N THR A 108 -40.59 -2.37 16.47
CA THR A 108 -41.47 -2.04 15.35
C THR A 108 -42.34 -0.86 15.75
N ASP A 109 -42.31 0.22 14.98
CA ASP A 109 -43.26 1.30 15.19
C ASP A 109 -44.63 0.89 14.64
N VAL A 110 -45.65 0.86 15.51
CA VAL A 110 -46.97 0.31 15.20
C VAL A 110 -47.80 1.36 14.48
N THR A 111 -47.44 1.63 13.23
CA THR A 111 -48.40 2.15 12.23
C THR A 111 -48.16 1.36 10.94
N THR A 112 -48.90 0.26 10.78
CA THR A 112 -48.92 -0.53 9.54
C THR A 112 -49.13 0.36 8.32
N PRO A 113 -48.23 0.36 7.31
CA PRO A 113 -48.62 0.69 5.96
C PRO A 113 -49.29 -0.55 5.33
N GLN A 114 -50.52 -0.35 4.85
CA GLN A 114 -51.10 -1.21 3.85
C GLN A 114 -50.23 -1.10 2.58
N ASP A 115 -49.73 -2.23 2.10
CA ASP A 115 -49.14 -2.47 0.78
C ASP A 115 -47.83 -1.72 0.42
N GLY A 116 -46.68 -2.39 0.62
CA GLY A 116 -45.35 -2.02 0.06
C GLY A 116 -44.14 -2.64 0.79
N PRO A 117 -42.93 -2.64 0.18
CA PRO A 117 -41.68 -3.04 0.87
C PRO A 117 -41.36 -2.03 1.98
N PHE A 118 -41.46 -2.45 3.24
CA PHE A 118 -41.35 -1.57 4.41
C PHE A 118 -40.08 -1.87 5.22
N VAL A 119 -39.12 -0.95 5.20
CA VAL A 119 -37.98 -0.96 6.11
C VAL A 119 -38.20 0.15 7.14
N ASP A 120 -38.31 -0.19 8.42
CA ASP A 120 -38.47 0.80 9.50
C ASP A 120 -37.16 1.56 9.71
N VAL A 121 -37.04 2.70 9.02
CA VAL A 121 -35.91 3.65 9.14
C VAL A 121 -36.18 4.78 10.13
N ARG A 122 -37.36 4.79 10.77
CA ARG A 122 -37.76 5.84 11.74
C ARG A 122 -37.20 5.55 13.13
N SER A 123 -37.14 4.27 13.52
CA SER A 123 -36.60 3.85 14.82
C SER A 123 -35.41 2.87 14.72
N PRO A 124 -34.33 3.18 13.98
CA PRO A 124 -33.17 2.31 13.92
C PRO A 124 -32.42 2.28 15.26
N VAL A 125 -31.90 1.10 15.59
CA VAL A 125 -30.98 0.89 16.70
C VAL A 125 -29.58 0.67 16.14
N PHE A 126 -28.60 1.42 16.63
CA PHE A 126 -27.21 1.25 16.25
C PHE A 126 -26.39 0.72 17.42
N VAL A 127 -25.48 -0.21 17.14
CA VAL A 127 -24.45 -0.61 18.11
C VAL A 127 -23.24 0.28 17.88
N ALA A 128 -22.84 1.04 18.90
CA ALA A 128 -21.63 1.85 18.87
C ALA A 128 -20.56 1.27 19.78
N LEU A 129 -19.40 1.02 19.18
CA LEU A 129 -18.20 0.54 19.84
C LEU A 129 -17.16 1.66 19.79
N GLY A 130 -16.90 2.27 20.94
CA GLY A 130 -15.98 3.39 21.11
C GLY A 130 -14.75 3.01 21.91
N ARG A 131 -13.63 3.70 21.66
CA ARG A 131 -12.41 3.54 22.45
C ARG A 131 -11.69 4.87 22.59
N LYS A 132 -11.20 5.16 23.79
CA LYS A 132 -10.36 6.31 24.09
C LYS A 132 -9.11 5.88 24.84
N MET A 133 -7.99 6.51 24.51
CA MET A 133 -6.77 6.38 25.29
C MET A 133 -6.91 7.22 26.55
N ILE A 134 -6.75 6.61 27.72
CA ILE A 134 -6.73 7.34 28.99
C ILE A 134 -5.31 7.86 29.18
N PHE A 135 -5.15 9.18 29.11
CA PHE A 135 -3.89 9.83 29.43
C PHE A 135 -4.01 10.45 30.82
N GLU A 136 -3.21 9.98 31.76
CA GLU A 136 -3.03 10.70 33.01
C GLU A 136 -2.19 11.95 32.70
N ARG A 137 -2.84 13.12 32.66
CA ARG A 137 -2.08 14.36 32.80
C ARG A 137 -1.58 14.35 34.24
N PRO A 138 -0.26 14.42 34.51
CA PRO A 138 0.19 14.63 35.88
C PRO A 138 -0.54 15.87 36.40
N LEU A 139 -1.27 15.70 37.51
CA LEU A 139 -1.94 16.79 38.20
C LEU A 139 -0.88 17.88 38.43
N SER A 140 -0.97 18.93 37.63
CA SER A 140 -0.04 20.04 37.67
C SER A 140 -0.38 20.88 38.89
N HIS A 141 0.00 20.43 40.07
CA HIS A 141 0.32 21.35 41.15
C HIS A 141 1.55 22.15 40.69
N GLY A 142 1.33 23.22 39.90
CA GLY A 142 2.36 24.21 39.60
C GLY A 142 2.71 24.51 38.13
N LEU A 143 1.98 24.01 37.11
CA LEU A 143 2.20 24.46 35.72
C LEU A 143 1.04 25.33 35.21
N PRO A 144 1.28 26.58 34.77
CA PRO A 144 0.25 27.48 34.29
C PRO A 144 -0.04 27.22 32.80
N ILE A 145 -0.44 25.99 32.47
CA ILE A 145 -0.93 25.69 31.12
C ILE A 145 -2.45 25.86 31.13
N VAL A 146 -2.91 27.07 30.84
CA VAL A 146 -4.32 27.36 30.54
C VAL A 146 -4.60 26.88 29.11
N SER A 147 -4.65 25.56 28.92
CA SER A 147 -5.21 24.98 27.69
C SER A 147 -6.71 24.80 27.85
N PRO A 148 -7.53 25.01 26.80
CA PRO A 148 -8.94 24.61 26.82
C PRO A 148 -9.05 23.16 27.30
N PRO A 149 -10.11 22.78 28.05
CA PRO A 149 -10.29 21.40 28.49
C PRO A 149 -10.23 20.49 27.27
N ALA A 150 -9.16 19.70 27.17
CA ALA A 150 -8.97 18.73 26.11
C ALA A 150 -9.95 17.57 26.32
N ARG A 151 -11.23 17.80 26.01
CA ARG A 151 -12.32 16.81 26.18
C ARG A 151 -12.05 15.52 25.38
N TYR A 152 -11.22 15.58 24.35
CA TYR A 152 -10.72 14.41 23.61
C TYR A 152 -9.76 13.51 24.44
N LEU A 153 -9.15 14.05 25.50
CA LEU A 153 -8.35 13.31 26.50
C LEU A 153 -9.17 12.96 27.75
N SER A 154 -10.41 13.47 27.86
CA SER A 154 -11.29 13.11 28.97
C SER A 154 -11.87 11.71 28.73
N ALA A 155 -12.06 10.98 29.82
CA ALA A 155 -12.75 9.68 29.80
C ALA A 155 -14.26 9.81 29.54
N GLY A 156 -14.81 11.02 29.35
CA GLY A 156 -16.19 11.21 28.92
C GLY A 156 -16.37 10.83 27.45
N GLU A 157 -17.56 10.40 27.05
CA GLU A 157 -17.86 9.99 25.67
C GLU A 157 -17.82 11.17 24.68
N ALA A 158 -17.60 10.86 23.39
CA ALA A 158 -17.83 11.86 22.34
C ALA A 158 -19.34 11.95 22.04
N ARG A 159 -19.81 13.10 21.56
CA ARG A 159 -21.15 13.17 20.95
C ARG A 159 -21.19 12.19 19.78
N VAL A 160 -22.26 11.40 19.70
CA VAL A 160 -22.38 10.36 18.69
C VAL A 160 -23.35 10.80 17.61
N VAL A 161 -23.00 10.47 16.38
CA VAL A 161 -23.75 10.76 15.17
C VAL A 161 -24.12 9.43 14.53
N VAL A 162 -25.30 9.37 13.95
CA VAL A 162 -25.78 8.21 13.20
C VAL A 162 -26.19 8.62 11.78
N PRO A 163 -26.26 7.67 10.82
CA PRO A 163 -26.66 7.96 9.45
C PRO A 163 -28.01 8.66 9.34
N VAL A 164 -28.16 9.51 8.32
CA VAL A 164 -29.44 10.16 7.97
C VAL A 164 -30.45 9.13 7.44
N ALA A 165 -31.75 9.37 7.67
CA ALA A 165 -32.78 8.37 7.38
C ALA A 165 -32.92 8.09 5.87
N GLU A 166 -32.76 9.09 5.01
CA GLU A 166 -32.87 8.93 3.55
C GLU A 166 -31.76 8.06 2.94
N GLU A 167 -30.50 8.25 3.37
CA GLU A 167 -29.38 7.42 2.91
C GLU A 167 -29.53 5.97 3.38
N LEU A 168 -29.95 5.79 4.63
CA LEU A 168 -30.23 4.47 5.20
C LEU A 168 -31.35 3.77 4.42
N LYS A 169 -32.44 4.49 4.11
CA LYS A 169 -33.55 3.99 3.30
C LYS A 169 -33.11 3.60 1.90
N THR A 170 -32.33 4.46 1.24
CA THR A 170 -31.82 4.21 -0.13
C THR A 170 -30.91 3.00 -0.18
N THR A 171 -30.04 2.85 0.82
CA THR A 171 -29.12 1.71 0.95
C THR A 171 -29.90 0.42 1.24
N LEU A 172 -30.80 0.44 2.22
CA LEU A 172 -31.58 -0.76 2.58
C LEU A 172 -32.56 -1.18 1.49
N ALA A 173 -33.12 -0.25 0.71
CA ALA A 173 -33.99 -0.56 -0.42
C ALA A 173 -33.27 -1.31 -1.56
N ARG A 174 -31.94 -1.21 -1.66
CA ARG A 174 -31.14 -1.99 -2.62
C ARG A 174 -30.93 -3.43 -2.14
N VAL A 175 -30.81 -3.63 -0.83
CA VAL A 175 -30.39 -4.90 -0.22
C VAL A 175 -31.58 -5.76 0.26
N VAL A 176 -32.68 -5.14 0.68
CA VAL A 176 -33.83 -5.84 1.30
C VAL A 176 -35.05 -5.81 0.37
N LYS A 177 -35.44 -6.96 -0.20
CA LYS A 177 -36.72 -7.13 -0.92
C LYS A 177 -37.82 -7.60 0.03
N GLY A 178 -38.39 -6.70 0.83
CA GLY A 178 -39.50 -7.05 1.72
C GLY A 178 -39.67 -6.13 2.92
N GLN A 179 -40.31 -6.64 3.99
CA GLN A 179 -40.40 -5.94 5.27
C GLN A 179 -39.24 -6.33 6.19
N ALA A 180 -38.55 -5.34 6.77
CA ALA A 180 -37.48 -5.59 7.74
C ALA A 180 -37.64 -4.69 8.97
N ALA A 181 -37.58 -5.32 10.15
CA ALA A 181 -37.56 -4.64 11.45
C ALA A 181 -36.12 -4.56 11.98
N PRO A 182 -35.74 -3.48 12.68
CA PRO A 182 -34.46 -3.43 13.40
C PRO A 182 -34.42 -4.50 14.50
N ILE A 183 -33.40 -5.36 14.44
CA ILE A 183 -33.15 -6.41 15.43
C ILE A 183 -31.84 -6.11 16.16
N VAL A 184 -31.88 -6.13 17.49
CA VAL A 184 -30.69 -6.14 18.34
C VAL A 184 -30.33 -7.60 18.64
N PRO A 185 -29.16 -8.10 18.21
CA PRO A 185 -28.77 -9.48 18.47
C PRO A 185 -28.53 -9.69 19.97
N PRO A 186 -28.85 -10.86 20.56
CA PRO A 186 -28.67 -11.13 21.99
C PRO A 186 -27.20 -11.11 22.46
N HIS A 187 -26.28 -11.35 21.54
CA HIS A 187 -24.87 -11.60 21.81
C HIS A 187 -24.03 -11.00 20.71
N LEU A 188 -22.96 -10.30 21.10
CA LEU A 188 -21.96 -9.76 20.20
C LEU A 188 -20.58 -10.12 20.73
N GLU A 189 -19.79 -10.77 19.90
CA GLU A 189 -18.38 -11.01 20.18
C GLU A 189 -17.54 -9.99 19.42
N ARG A 190 -16.59 -9.39 20.13
CA ARG A 190 -15.60 -8.53 19.52
C ARG A 190 -14.21 -9.04 19.84
N THR A 191 -13.37 -9.06 18.82
CA THR A 191 -11.95 -9.33 18.98
C THR A 191 -11.19 -8.11 18.52
N ILE A 192 -10.48 -7.48 19.45
CA ILE A 192 -9.66 -6.32 19.18
C ILE A 192 -8.21 -6.78 19.13
N PHE A 193 -7.65 -6.76 17.94
CA PHE A 193 -6.21 -6.89 17.78
C PHE A 193 -5.59 -5.52 17.91
N GLY A 194 -4.37 -5.47 18.43
CA GLY A 194 -3.57 -4.31 18.11
C GLY A 194 -3.67 -3.10 18.98
N LEU A 195 -3.97 -3.38 20.23
CA LEU A 195 -3.96 -2.39 21.26
C LEU A 195 -2.53 -1.98 21.58
N ARG A 196 -2.28 -0.66 21.69
CA ARG A 196 -0.96 -0.13 22.05
C ARG A 196 -0.51 -0.69 23.40
N PRO A 197 0.59 -1.45 23.48
CA PRO A 197 1.08 -2.01 24.73
C PRO A 197 1.35 -0.91 25.77
N GLY A 198 0.99 -1.17 27.03
CA GLY A 198 1.35 -0.31 28.17
C GLY A 198 0.50 0.95 28.35
N ALA A 199 -0.49 1.20 27.49
CA ALA A 199 -1.42 2.31 27.69
C ALA A 199 -2.70 1.87 28.42
N MET A 200 -3.35 2.79 29.13
CA MET A 200 -4.70 2.54 29.65
C MET A 200 -5.73 3.01 28.64
N GLN A 201 -6.80 2.26 28.47
CA GLN A 201 -7.86 2.56 27.50
C GLN A 201 -9.22 2.50 28.18
N ALA A 202 -10.11 3.42 27.81
CA ALA A 202 -11.52 3.37 28.11
C ALA A 202 -12.25 2.87 26.86
N GLU A 203 -12.87 1.70 26.94
CA GLU A 203 -13.74 1.17 25.90
C GLU A 203 -15.20 1.41 26.27
N PHE A 204 -16.01 1.80 25.29
CA PHE A 204 -17.42 2.13 25.44
C PHE A 204 -18.22 1.25 24.48
N ASP A 205 -19.16 0.49 25.02
CA ASP A 205 -20.12 -0.27 24.25
C ASP A 205 -21.50 0.30 24.55
N MET A 206 -22.23 0.72 23.54
CA MET A 206 -23.53 1.35 23.75
C MET A 206 -24.49 1.06 22.61
N LEU A 207 -25.78 1.09 22.93
CA LEU A 207 -26.84 1.18 21.93
C LEU A 207 -27.18 2.65 21.71
N LEU A 208 -27.29 3.05 20.45
CA LEU A 208 -27.74 4.38 20.05
C LEU A 208 -29.14 4.32 19.45
N PHE A 209 -29.90 5.36 19.75
CA PHE A 209 -31.28 5.56 19.34
C PHE A 209 -31.44 6.94 18.69
N THR A 210 -32.51 7.14 17.94
CA THR A 210 -32.77 8.35 17.13
C THR A 210 -34.08 9.05 17.51
N GLU A 211 -34.57 8.78 18.70
CA GLU A 211 -35.83 9.31 19.24
C GLU A 211 -35.83 10.84 19.31
N GLY A 212 -36.93 11.49 18.91
CA GLY A 212 -37.13 12.94 19.03
C GLY A 212 -36.82 13.77 17.78
N VAL A 213 -36.57 13.14 16.62
CA VAL A 213 -36.30 13.83 15.35
C VAL A 213 -37.44 13.57 14.36
N ASP A 214 -38.48 14.40 14.41
CA ASP A 214 -39.73 14.17 13.67
C ASP A 214 -39.75 14.75 12.24
N SER A 215 -38.68 15.44 11.80
CA SER A 215 -38.63 16.07 10.47
C SER A 215 -37.23 16.06 9.85
N ALA A 216 -37.16 16.03 8.51
CA ALA A 216 -35.91 16.06 7.73
C ALA A 216 -35.04 17.29 8.03
N ALA A 217 -35.65 18.43 8.39
CA ALA A 217 -34.93 19.64 8.81
C ALA A 217 -34.29 19.51 10.21
N ALA A 218 -34.78 18.60 11.05
CA ALA A 218 -34.19 18.29 12.36
C ALA A 218 -33.12 17.18 12.28
N GLU A 219 -32.99 16.51 11.13
CA GLU A 219 -31.98 15.45 10.93
C GLU A 219 -30.58 16.01 10.63
N ASN A 220 -30.48 17.23 10.09
CA ASN A 220 -29.19 17.84 9.76
C ASN A 220 -28.61 18.60 10.95
N MET A 221 -27.42 18.18 11.41
CA MET A 221 -26.66 18.94 12.43
C MET A 221 -26.21 20.32 11.91
N VAL A 222 -26.06 20.46 10.58
CA VAL A 222 -25.52 21.64 9.88
C VAL A 222 -26.16 21.73 8.48
N ASP A 223 -26.83 22.83 8.15
CA ASP A 223 -27.58 23.01 6.89
C ASP A 223 -26.69 22.98 5.63
N ASP A 224 -25.41 23.35 5.75
CA ASP A 224 -24.41 23.41 4.68
C ASP A 224 -23.50 22.17 4.60
N ALA A 225 -23.70 21.17 5.47
CA ALA A 225 -22.86 19.98 5.53
C ALA A 225 -23.65 18.71 5.92
N PRO A 226 -24.57 18.25 5.05
CA PRO A 226 -25.47 17.11 5.32
C PRO A 226 -24.74 15.77 5.52
N TRP A 227 -23.47 15.64 5.11
CA TRP A 227 -22.65 14.44 5.34
C TRP A 227 -22.25 14.22 6.81
N PHE A 228 -22.54 15.16 7.72
CA PHE A 228 -22.25 15.02 9.15
C PHE A 228 -23.32 14.26 9.95
N GLY A 229 -24.35 13.68 9.31
CA GLY A 229 -25.33 12.79 9.94
C GLY A 229 -26.27 13.46 10.95
N ARG A 230 -27.08 12.63 11.63
CA ARG A 230 -28.06 13.06 12.65
C ARG A 230 -27.61 12.70 14.08
N PRO A 231 -28.01 13.46 15.12
CA PRO A 231 -27.60 13.17 16.49
C PRO A 231 -28.12 11.80 16.96
N GLY A 232 -27.24 11.01 17.60
CA GLY A 232 -27.61 9.75 18.24
C GLY A 232 -27.72 9.90 19.75
N HIS A 233 -28.82 9.42 20.33
CA HIS A 233 -29.04 9.34 21.77
C HIS A 233 -28.49 8.02 22.31
N ALA A 234 -27.53 8.09 23.24
CA ALA A 234 -26.99 6.89 23.88
C ALA A 234 -28.00 6.33 24.90
N GLY A 235 -28.33 5.04 24.79
CA GLY A 235 -29.09 4.30 25.79
C GLY A 235 -28.19 3.46 26.70
N PRO A 236 -28.46 2.15 26.91
CA PRO A 236 -27.65 1.31 27.79
C PRO A 236 -26.19 1.30 27.36
N ARG A 237 -25.28 1.44 28.33
CA ARG A 237 -23.85 1.52 28.08
C ARG A 237 -23.01 0.69 29.04
N LEU A 238 -21.91 0.17 28.53
CA LEU A 238 -20.86 -0.49 29.27
C LEU A 238 -19.56 0.29 29.04
N MET A 239 -18.92 0.72 30.13
CA MET A 239 -17.60 1.36 30.07
C MET A 239 -16.60 0.45 30.76
N ARG A 240 -15.47 0.19 30.10
CA ARG A 240 -14.39 -0.65 30.62
C ARG A 240 -13.08 0.10 30.59
N GLN A 241 -12.34 0.06 31.70
CA GLN A 241 -10.95 0.47 31.72
C GLN A 241 -10.07 -0.77 31.53
N LEU A 242 -9.39 -0.86 30.39
CA LEU A 242 -8.56 -2.01 30.05
C LEU A 242 -7.09 -1.60 29.93
N ARG A 243 -6.22 -2.54 30.31
CA ARG A 243 -4.81 -2.51 29.96
C ARG A 243 -4.58 -3.57 28.87
N PRO A 244 -4.16 -3.18 27.67
CA PRO A 244 -3.79 -4.10 26.62
C PRO A 244 -2.73 -5.11 27.09
N PRO A 245 -2.80 -6.37 26.64
CA PRO A 245 -1.68 -7.28 26.80
C PRO A 245 -0.42 -6.67 26.18
N ARG A 246 0.76 -7.04 26.69
CA ARG A 246 2.01 -6.62 26.07
C ARG A 246 2.10 -7.19 24.65
N GLY A 247 2.72 -6.45 23.74
CA GLY A 247 3.04 -6.98 22.43
C GLY A 247 4.06 -8.12 22.53
N PRO A 248 3.82 -9.30 21.95
CA PRO A 248 4.87 -10.31 21.80
C PRO A 248 5.90 -9.83 20.78
N ALA A 249 7.10 -10.39 20.82
CA ALA A 249 8.08 -10.10 19.79
C ALA A 249 7.70 -10.81 18.46
N LEU A 250 7.93 -10.17 17.32
CA LEU A 250 7.54 -10.71 16.01
C LEU A 250 8.35 -11.96 15.63
N PRO A 251 7.73 -13.01 15.05
CA PRO A 251 8.42 -14.24 14.64
C PRO A 251 9.60 -13.95 13.71
N ARG A 252 10.75 -14.59 13.97
CA ARG A 252 11.84 -14.68 12.98
C ARG A 252 11.46 -15.79 12.03
N VAL A 253 11.20 -15.48 10.78
CA VAL A 253 10.67 -16.44 9.80
C VAL A 253 11.77 -16.77 8.78
N PRO A 254 12.08 -18.05 8.52
CA PRO A 254 12.99 -18.49 7.49
C PRO A 254 12.64 -17.92 6.12
N VAL A 255 13.65 -17.84 5.25
CA VAL A 255 13.54 -17.25 3.91
C VAL A 255 12.36 -17.81 3.10
N ASP A 256 12.15 -19.13 3.13
CA ASP A 256 11.08 -19.84 2.41
C ASP A 256 9.68 -19.50 2.90
N LEU A 257 9.53 -19.05 4.15
CA LEU A 257 8.26 -18.65 4.75
C LEU A 257 8.13 -17.12 4.87
N ALA A 258 9.18 -16.35 4.62
CA ALA A 258 9.21 -14.92 4.89
C ALA A 258 8.26 -14.12 3.99
N THR A 259 8.06 -14.55 2.74
CA THR A 259 7.12 -13.91 1.80
C THR A 259 5.67 -14.17 2.19
N THR A 260 5.35 -15.41 2.57
CA THR A 260 3.98 -15.87 2.87
C THR A 260 3.54 -15.60 4.31
N HIS A 261 4.45 -15.72 5.28
CA HIS A 261 4.16 -15.63 6.71
C HIS A 261 4.99 -14.56 7.45
N GLY A 262 6.00 -13.98 6.82
CA GLY A 262 6.84 -12.95 7.43
C GLY A 262 6.06 -11.70 7.83
N ARG A 263 6.19 -11.30 9.10
CA ARG A 263 5.69 -10.02 9.65
C ARG A 263 6.80 -9.04 9.99
N ARG A 264 8.06 -9.50 10.03
CA ARG A 264 9.22 -8.63 10.24
C ARG A 264 9.53 -7.83 8.98
N THR A 265 10.14 -6.67 9.15
CA THR A 265 10.72 -5.95 8.02
C THR A 265 11.92 -6.73 7.49
N PHE A 266 12.17 -6.65 6.18
CA PHE A 266 13.44 -7.02 5.57
C PHE A 266 13.59 -6.31 4.24
N VAL A 267 14.82 -6.17 3.71
CA VAL A 267 15.03 -5.50 2.41
C VAL A 267 14.72 -6.44 1.26
N ALA A 268 15.44 -7.57 1.20
CA ALA A 268 15.33 -8.63 0.21
C ALA A 268 15.72 -9.97 0.83
N LEU A 269 15.35 -11.08 0.19
CA LEU A 269 15.61 -12.44 0.70
C LEU A 269 17.06 -12.91 0.59
N ASP A 270 17.85 -12.39 -0.37
CA ASP A 270 19.29 -12.70 -0.47
C ASP A 270 20.12 -12.05 0.62
N ASP A 271 19.64 -10.93 1.14
CA ASP A 271 20.27 -10.19 2.22
C ASP A 271 19.96 -10.82 3.58
N LYS A 272 20.77 -11.80 4.00
CA LYS A 272 20.50 -12.62 5.20
C LYS A 272 21.61 -12.60 6.26
N ASP A 273 21.22 -12.91 7.48
CA ASP A 273 22.09 -13.25 8.60
C ASP A 273 21.76 -14.69 9.06
N GLY A 274 22.65 -15.63 8.76
CA GLY A 274 22.36 -17.06 8.89
C GLY A 274 21.19 -17.49 8.00
N ARG A 275 20.11 -17.98 8.63
CA ARG A 275 18.90 -18.48 7.94
C ARG A 275 17.77 -17.45 7.79
N PHE A 276 17.94 -16.24 8.33
CA PHE A 276 16.89 -15.21 8.37
C PHE A 276 17.27 -13.98 7.53
N PRO A 277 16.32 -13.35 6.81
CA PRO A 277 16.55 -12.08 6.13
C PRO A 277 16.94 -10.96 7.11
N LYS A 278 17.82 -10.05 6.68
CA LYS A 278 18.22 -8.87 7.46
C LYS A 278 17.08 -7.86 7.51
N PRO A 279 16.78 -7.26 8.69
CA PRO A 279 15.55 -6.49 8.81
C PRO A 279 15.54 -5.14 8.10
N PHE A 280 16.72 -4.56 7.85
CA PHE A 280 16.92 -3.27 7.19
C PHE A 280 18.37 -3.16 6.70
N ARG A 281 18.68 -2.10 5.96
CA ARG A 281 20.04 -1.66 5.64
C ARG A 281 20.21 -0.17 5.94
N LEU A 282 21.37 0.17 6.51
CA LEU A 282 21.78 1.54 6.76
C LEU A 282 23.00 1.85 5.90
N PHE A 283 22.93 2.89 5.08
CA PHE A 283 24.01 3.34 4.21
C PHE A 283 24.56 4.68 4.70
N ALA A 284 25.89 4.84 4.64
CA ALA A 284 26.48 6.17 4.65
C ALA A 284 26.19 6.86 3.30
N GLY A 285 25.71 8.09 3.30
CA GLY A 285 25.37 8.82 2.08
C GLY A 285 23.96 8.54 1.55
N ILE A 286 23.72 8.98 0.31
CA ILE A 286 22.47 8.74 -0.43
C ILE A 286 22.55 7.38 -1.10
N ALA A 287 21.53 6.54 -0.87
CA ALA A 287 21.47 5.20 -1.43
C ALA A 287 20.04 4.73 -1.74
N THR A 288 19.92 3.66 -2.51
CA THR A 288 18.71 2.89 -2.73
C THR A 288 19.09 1.42 -2.90
N VAL A 289 18.12 0.52 -2.82
CA VAL A 289 18.29 -0.89 -3.20
C VAL A 289 17.35 -1.22 -4.35
N LEU A 290 17.78 -1.88 -5.41
CA LEU A 290 16.90 -2.47 -6.43
C LEU A 290 16.71 -3.96 -6.17
N ARG A 291 15.50 -4.48 -6.29
CA ARG A 291 15.21 -5.91 -6.08
C ARG A 291 14.76 -6.57 -7.37
N ARG A 292 15.35 -7.72 -7.72
CA ARG A 292 15.01 -8.52 -8.90
C ARG A 292 14.64 -9.93 -8.44
N ILE A 293 13.57 -10.48 -8.99
CA ILE A 293 13.31 -11.92 -8.89
C ILE A 293 13.77 -12.52 -10.21
N ASN A 294 14.73 -13.43 -10.16
CA ASN A 294 15.19 -14.14 -11.35
C ASN A 294 14.17 -15.24 -11.71
N GLY A 295 14.13 -15.67 -12.96
CA GLY A 295 13.23 -16.72 -13.46
C GLY A 295 13.36 -18.11 -12.80
N LYS A 296 14.24 -18.27 -11.79
CA LYS A 296 14.34 -19.45 -10.92
C LYS A 296 13.67 -19.24 -9.55
N GLY A 297 12.97 -18.12 -9.34
CA GLY A 297 12.37 -17.74 -8.06
C GLY A 297 13.33 -17.19 -7.01
N SER A 298 14.62 -17.04 -7.33
CA SER A 298 15.61 -16.43 -6.43
C SER A 298 15.54 -14.91 -6.50
N GLU A 299 15.40 -14.26 -5.35
CA GLU A 299 15.47 -12.80 -5.25
C GLU A 299 16.92 -12.34 -5.11
N GLU A 300 17.31 -11.33 -5.88
CA GLU A 300 18.58 -10.63 -5.79
C GLU A 300 18.35 -9.15 -5.49
N SER A 301 19.21 -8.57 -4.66
CA SER A 301 19.22 -7.15 -4.35
C SER A 301 20.52 -6.46 -4.76
N TYR A 302 20.39 -5.31 -5.39
CA TYR A 302 21.50 -4.45 -5.82
C TYR A 302 21.47 -3.16 -5.03
N GLN A 303 22.47 -2.95 -4.19
CA GLN A 303 22.62 -1.79 -3.33
C GLN A 303 23.36 -0.71 -4.12
N ILE A 304 22.72 0.44 -4.32
CA ILE A 304 23.22 1.53 -5.16
C ILE A 304 23.43 2.75 -4.27
N ARG A 305 24.67 3.23 -4.20
CA ARG A 305 25.08 4.37 -3.36
C ARG A 305 25.74 5.45 -4.19
N VAL A 306 25.48 6.71 -3.89
CA VAL A 306 26.17 7.86 -4.51
C VAL A 306 27.51 8.08 -3.81
N LEU A 307 28.60 8.12 -4.57
CA LEU A 307 29.94 8.46 -4.06
C LEU A 307 30.22 9.97 -4.24
N GLY A 308 30.92 10.56 -3.26
CA GLY A 308 31.46 11.93 -3.37
C GLY A 308 30.41 13.05 -3.36
N MET A 309 29.64 13.20 -2.27
CA MET A 309 28.66 14.30 -2.11
C MET A 309 29.25 15.57 -1.46
N PRO A 310 28.72 16.79 -1.76
CA PRO A 310 27.52 17.12 -2.54
C PRO A 310 27.78 17.83 -3.90
N LEU A 311 26.71 18.00 -4.69
CA LEU A 311 26.70 18.84 -5.88
C LEU A 311 27.03 20.29 -5.48
N GLU A 312 28.25 20.72 -5.80
CA GLU A 312 28.77 22.07 -5.58
C GLU A 312 28.76 22.86 -6.90
N PRO A 313 28.78 24.20 -6.89
CA PRO A 313 28.83 25.00 -8.12
C PRO A 313 30.01 24.64 -9.03
N GLU A 314 31.13 24.24 -8.44
CA GLU A 314 32.32 23.81 -9.19
C GLU A 314 32.22 22.38 -9.72
N TRP A 315 31.09 21.70 -9.49
CA TRP A 315 30.88 20.32 -9.90
C TRP A 315 31.25 20.12 -11.37
N ASN A 316 32.04 19.09 -11.63
CA ASN A 316 32.59 18.78 -12.95
C ASN A 316 31.55 18.11 -13.89
N GLY A 317 30.32 17.92 -13.42
CA GLY A 317 29.25 17.24 -14.16
C GLY A 317 29.35 15.72 -14.13
N GLU A 318 30.17 15.14 -13.23
CA GLU A 318 30.33 13.70 -13.06
C GLU A 318 29.69 13.19 -11.77
N LEU A 319 28.82 12.19 -11.88
CA LEU A 319 28.21 11.54 -10.72
C LEU A 319 28.60 10.06 -10.69
N THR A 320 29.25 9.61 -9.62
CA THR A 320 29.62 8.20 -9.46
C THR A 320 28.67 7.47 -8.52
N LEU A 321 28.19 6.32 -8.98
CA LEU A 321 27.39 5.37 -8.22
C LEU A 321 28.23 4.13 -7.92
N GLN A 322 28.27 3.71 -6.66
CA GLN A 322 28.79 2.42 -6.27
C GLN A 322 27.65 1.42 -6.18
N ILE A 323 27.82 0.26 -6.79
CA ILE A 323 26.85 -0.82 -6.83
C ILE A 323 27.46 -2.07 -6.23
N THR A 324 26.80 -2.64 -5.23
CA THR A 324 27.16 -3.91 -4.58
C THR A 324 25.93 -4.81 -4.47
N SER A 325 26.12 -6.09 -4.16
CA SER A 325 25.00 -7.01 -3.95
C SER A 325 25.38 -8.13 -2.98
N PRO A 326 24.50 -8.53 -2.05
CA PRO A 326 24.75 -9.67 -1.16
C PRO A 326 24.93 -11.01 -1.89
N SER A 327 24.36 -11.14 -3.07
CA SER A 327 24.42 -12.37 -3.88
C SER A 327 25.78 -12.61 -4.54
N TYR A 328 26.63 -11.58 -4.63
CA TYR A 328 27.93 -11.65 -5.30
C TYR A 328 29.05 -11.34 -4.29
N ALA A 329 29.90 -12.33 -4.04
CA ALA A 329 31.04 -12.19 -3.14
C ALA A 329 32.08 -11.19 -3.68
N THR A 330 33.01 -10.77 -2.82
CA THR A 330 34.01 -9.73 -3.12
C THR A 330 34.99 -10.07 -4.24
N ASP A 331 35.04 -11.33 -4.68
CA ASP A 331 35.86 -11.86 -5.76
C ASP A 331 35.06 -12.15 -7.05
N LYS A 332 33.75 -11.87 -7.05
CA LYS A 332 32.80 -12.15 -8.13
C LYS A 332 32.34 -10.89 -8.86
N GLU A 333 33.20 -9.87 -8.98
CA GLU A 333 32.82 -8.60 -9.62
C GLU A 333 32.43 -8.76 -11.09
N GLN A 334 32.96 -9.78 -11.78
CA GLN A 334 32.57 -10.11 -13.15
C GLN A 334 31.11 -10.61 -13.23
N GLU A 335 30.73 -11.54 -12.34
CA GLU A 335 29.36 -12.06 -12.27
C GLU A 335 28.37 -10.94 -11.90
N LEU A 336 28.76 -10.03 -10.99
CA LEU A 336 27.97 -8.85 -10.66
C LEU A 336 27.78 -7.94 -11.88
N ALA A 337 28.84 -7.67 -12.64
CA ALA A 337 28.73 -6.83 -13.84
C ALA A 337 27.80 -7.47 -14.90
N GLU A 338 27.90 -8.78 -15.11
CA GLU A 338 27.00 -9.53 -15.99
C GLU A 338 25.54 -9.44 -15.53
N ALA A 339 25.29 -9.54 -14.23
CA ALA A 339 23.96 -9.38 -13.66
C ALA A 339 23.41 -7.95 -13.83
N LEU A 340 24.24 -6.92 -13.66
CA LEU A 340 23.87 -5.52 -13.93
C LEU A 340 23.62 -5.27 -15.42
N ALA A 341 24.31 -5.97 -16.31
CA ALA A 341 24.03 -5.94 -17.75
C ALA A 341 22.71 -6.67 -18.09
N GLN A 342 22.34 -7.73 -17.38
CA GLN A 342 21.01 -8.32 -17.53
C GLN A 342 19.93 -7.36 -17.02
N LEU A 343 20.17 -6.68 -15.89
CA LEU A 343 19.26 -5.70 -15.29
C LEU A 343 19.03 -4.44 -16.16
N GLY A 344 19.82 -4.24 -17.21
CA GLY A 344 19.71 -3.08 -18.09
C GLY A 344 20.60 -1.89 -17.70
N LEU A 345 21.46 -2.01 -16.68
CA LEU A 345 22.34 -0.92 -16.23
C LEU A 345 23.65 -0.86 -17.02
N LEU A 346 24.20 -2.01 -17.41
CA LEU A 346 25.45 -2.12 -18.17
C LEU A 346 25.23 -2.73 -19.56
N THR A 347 24.08 -2.45 -20.18
CA THR A 347 23.68 -2.98 -21.49
C THR A 347 23.83 -1.92 -22.56
N VAL A 348 24.51 -2.24 -23.65
CA VAL A 348 24.44 -1.45 -24.89
C VAL A 348 23.60 -2.21 -25.90
N PRO A 349 22.32 -1.83 -26.11
CA PRO A 349 21.48 -2.52 -27.09
C PRO A 349 22.00 -2.26 -28.52
N PRO A 350 22.13 -3.30 -29.37
CA PRO A 350 22.60 -3.15 -30.75
C PRO A 350 21.62 -2.37 -31.65
N LYS A 351 20.32 -2.40 -31.32
CA LYS A 351 19.25 -1.58 -31.90
C LYS A 351 18.22 -1.31 -30.79
N GLY A 352 18.25 -0.13 -30.17
CA GLY A 352 17.31 0.23 -29.10
C GLY A 352 17.80 1.38 -28.23
N MET A 353 16.93 1.88 -27.36
CA MET A 353 17.33 2.87 -26.34
C MET A 353 18.02 2.15 -25.19
N GLY A 354 19.31 2.44 -24.99
CA GLY A 354 20.08 1.97 -23.84
C GLY A 354 19.61 2.59 -22.51
N MET A 355 20.39 2.36 -21.45
CA MET A 355 20.19 3.05 -20.18
C MET A 355 20.11 4.56 -20.41
N SER A 356 19.19 5.24 -19.72
CA SER A 356 19.11 6.69 -19.70
C SER A 356 19.18 7.21 -18.27
N ALA A 357 19.85 8.34 -18.10
CA ALA A 357 19.95 9.02 -16.82
C ALA A 357 19.77 10.52 -17.02
N SER A 358 19.11 11.17 -16.07
CA SER A 358 18.98 12.64 -16.06
C SER A 358 18.98 13.16 -14.63
N LEU A 359 19.48 14.38 -14.46
CA LEU A 359 19.38 15.14 -13.24
C LEU A 359 18.22 16.12 -13.38
N SER A 360 17.14 15.90 -12.66
CA SER A 360 16.01 16.83 -12.58
C SER A 360 16.28 17.86 -11.50
N ILE A 361 16.25 19.15 -11.85
CA ILE A 361 16.37 20.28 -10.91
C ILE A 361 15.06 21.08 -11.02
N ASP A 362 14.25 21.10 -9.97
CA ASP A 362 12.94 21.78 -9.95
C ASP A 362 12.07 21.43 -11.18
N ARG A 363 12.06 20.12 -11.52
CA ARG A 363 11.36 19.51 -12.66
C ARG A 363 11.98 19.78 -14.05
N PHE A 364 13.12 20.46 -14.13
CA PHE A 364 13.87 20.59 -15.38
C PHE A 364 14.87 19.43 -15.53
N PRO A 365 14.65 18.48 -16.46
CA PRO A 365 15.55 17.36 -16.65
C PRO A 365 16.79 17.78 -17.46
N VAL A 366 17.97 17.53 -16.91
CA VAL A 366 19.26 17.67 -17.59
C VAL A 366 19.83 16.27 -17.87
N PRO A 367 19.88 15.82 -19.14
CA PRO A 367 20.31 14.46 -19.46
C PRO A 367 21.83 14.27 -19.32
N PHE A 368 22.23 13.08 -18.90
CA PHE A 368 23.61 12.61 -19.01
C PHE A 368 23.84 12.03 -20.42
N ALA A 369 25.01 12.27 -21.00
CA ALA A 369 25.34 11.80 -22.36
C ALA A 369 26.06 10.45 -22.37
N LYS A 370 26.91 10.19 -21.38
CA LYS A 370 27.78 9.02 -21.33
C LYS A 370 27.83 8.42 -19.93
N ALA A 371 28.13 7.13 -19.87
CA ALA A 371 28.43 6.44 -18.64
C ALA A 371 29.73 5.64 -18.80
N THR A 372 30.57 5.70 -17.77
CA THR A 372 31.76 4.87 -17.66
C THR A 372 31.65 3.98 -16.45
N TRP A 373 31.99 2.70 -16.56
CA TRP A 373 31.97 1.80 -15.42
C TRP A 373 33.31 1.09 -15.22
N ALA A 374 33.62 0.78 -13.97
CA ALA A 374 34.83 0.08 -13.58
C ALA A 374 34.56 -0.88 -12.42
N LYS A 375 35.29 -1.98 -12.38
CA LYS A 375 35.35 -2.87 -11.22
C LYS A 375 36.28 -2.25 -10.19
N LYS A 376 35.95 -2.34 -8.89
CA LYS A 376 36.90 -2.08 -7.81
C LYS A 376 37.39 -3.41 -7.22
N PRO A 377 38.59 -3.88 -7.62
CA PRO A 377 39.11 -5.16 -7.18
C PRO A 377 39.15 -5.27 -5.66
N GLY A 378 38.65 -6.39 -5.13
CA GLY A 378 38.71 -6.71 -3.70
C GLY A 378 37.66 -6.00 -2.84
N THR A 379 36.74 -5.25 -3.46
CA THR A 379 35.60 -4.62 -2.77
C THR A 379 34.26 -5.27 -3.10
N GLY A 380 34.20 -6.12 -4.13
CA GLY A 380 32.92 -6.65 -4.63
C GLY A 380 32.02 -5.59 -5.28
N ALA A 381 32.56 -4.41 -5.63
CA ALA A 381 31.79 -3.28 -6.09
C ALA A 381 32.06 -2.93 -7.57
N ILE A 382 31.00 -2.46 -8.23
CA ILE A 382 31.06 -1.79 -9.53
C ILE A 382 30.84 -0.29 -9.32
N GLU A 383 31.71 0.54 -9.87
CA GLU A 383 31.51 1.99 -9.91
C GLU A 383 31.00 2.39 -11.30
N LEU A 384 29.88 3.12 -11.35
CA LEU A 384 29.23 3.64 -12.54
C LEU A 384 29.23 5.17 -12.48
N THR A 385 30.05 5.81 -13.31
CA THR A 385 30.19 7.27 -13.40
C THR A 385 29.39 7.81 -14.58
N LEU A 386 28.45 8.70 -14.31
CA LEU A 386 27.61 9.38 -15.30
C LEU A 386 28.22 10.74 -15.66
N ARG A 387 28.29 11.09 -16.94
CA ARG A 387 28.88 12.34 -17.44
C ARG A 387 27.85 13.21 -18.15
N GLY A 388 27.67 14.45 -17.67
CA GLY A 388 26.70 15.41 -18.18
C GLY A 388 26.97 15.82 -19.63
N ALA A 389 25.92 16.03 -20.42
CA ALA A 389 26.03 16.51 -21.80
C ALA A 389 26.37 18.02 -21.88
N ASP A 390 25.77 18.81 -21.00
CA ASP A 390 25.92 20.27 -20.91
C ASP A 390 26.31 20.66 -19.49
N THR A 391 27.61 20.61 -19.20
CA THR A 391 28.15 20.96 -17.87
C THR A 391 27.98 22.45 -17.55
N THR A 392 27.91 23.32 -18.57
CA THR A 392 27.78 24.77 -18.36
C THR A 392 26.35 25.14 -18.01
N GLY A 393 25.36 24.65 -18.75
CA GLY A 393 23.95 24.83 -18.43
C GLY A 393 23.58 24.18 -17.10
N LEU A 394 24.15 23.01 -16.78
CA LEU A 394 23.93 22.36 -15.50
C LEU A 394 24.46 23.21 -14.33
N ARG A 395 25.68 23.75 -14.43
CA ARG A 395 26.23 24.66 -13.42
C ARG A 395 25.36 25.91 -13.24
N ALA A 396 24.97 26.55 -14.33
CA ALA A 396 24.11 27.73 -14.28
C ALA A 396 22.75 27.44 -13.60
N ARG A 397 22.24 26.21 -13.71
CA ARG A 397 21.03 25.77 -13.00
C ARG A 397 21.30 25.46 -11.54
N LEU A 398 22.40 24.79 -11.21
CA LEU A 398 22.81 24.56 -9.82
C LEU A 398 23.02 25.87 -9.06
N ASP A 399 23.49 26.92 -9.71
CA ASP A 399 23.62 28.26 -9.12
C ASP A 399 22.26 28.91 -8.77
N GLN A 400 21.17 28.48 -9.40
CA GLN A 400 19.81 28.96 -9.14
C GLN A 400 19.11 28.16 -8.04
N VAL A 401 19.68 27.02 -7.62
CA VAL A 401 19.10 26.12 -6.61
C VAL A 401 19.12 26.80 -5.24
N ASN A 402 17.99 26.75 -4.54
CA ASN A 402 17.87 27.21 -3.16
C ASN A 402 17.76 26.01 -2.20
N GLY A 403 17.54 26.24 -0.90
CA GLY A 403 17.45 25.14 0.08
C GLY A 403 16.23 24.22 -0.09
N ASP A 404 15.20 24.68 -0.78
CA ASP A 404 13.93 23.96 -0.98
C ASP A 404 13.84 23.31 -2.37
N SER A 405 14.78 23.65 -3.26
CA SER A 405 14.87 23.10 -4.60
C SER A 405 15.00 21.58 -4.58
N GLU A 406 14.29 20.94 -5.49
CA GLU A 406 14.25 19.50 -5.62
C GLU A 406 15.25 19.04 -6.68
N VAL A 407 16.30 18.35 -6.25
CA VAL A 407 17.30 17.76 -7.14
C VAL A 407 17.25 16.24 -7.07
N ILE A 408 16.92 15.62 -8.20
CA ILE A 408 16.67 14.18 -8.30
C ILE A 408 17.48 13.60 -9.46
N LEU A 409 18.33 12.64 -9.17
CA LEU A 409 18.88 11.75 -10.19
C LEU A 409 17.82 10.72 -10.58
N GLN A 410 17.39 10.72 -11.83
CA GLN A 410 16.47 9.74 -12.39
C GLN A 410 17.23 8.79 -13.32
N ILE A 411 17.09 7.49 -13.09
CA ILE A 411 17.69 6.44 -13.92
C ILE A 411 16.59 5.51 -14.43
N ARG A 412 16.63 5.25 -15.74
CA ARG A 412 15.81 4.24 -16.42
C ARG A 412 16.75 3.23 -17.07
N CYS A 413 16.71 1.99 -16.61
CA CYS A 413 17.50 0.89 -17.17
C CYS A 413 17.09 0.60 -18.62
N ALA A 414 17.97 -0.04 -19.39
CA ALA A 414 17.62 -0.66 -20.66
C ALA A 414 16.63 -1.82 -20.47
N LYS A 415 15.99 -2.29 -21.55
CA LYS A 415 15.12 -3.47 -21.50
C LYS A 415 15.93 -4.66 -21.01
N GLU A 416 15.39 -5.39 -20.03
CA GLU A 416 16.00 -6.60 -19.50
C GLU A 416 16.24 -7.59 -20.65
N ALA A 417 17.47 -8.09 -20.76
CA ALA A 417 17.86 -8.96 -21.86
C ALA A 417 17.62 -10.42 -21.45
N ASP A 418 16.86 -11.15 -22.28
CA ASP A 418 16.70 -12.60 -22.15
C ASP A 418 18.05 -13.28 -22.48
N ASN A 419 18.88 -13.51 -21.46
CA ASN A 419 20.06 -14.38 -21.45
C ASN A 419 21.15 -14.18 -22.53
N THR A 420 21.23 -13.04 -23.21
CA THR A 420 22.31 -12.85 -24.21
C THR A 420 23.57 -12.28 -23.58
N ALA A 421 24.53 -13.18 -23.31
CA ALA A 421 25.91 -12.90 -22.88
C ALA A 421 26.74 -11.99 -23.85
N ASN A 422 26.11 -11.37 -24.86
CA ASN A 422 26.78 -10.71 -25.98
C ASN A 422 26.45 -9.21 -26.15
N SER A 423 25.88 -8.53 -25.14
CA SER A 423 25.67 -7.06 -25.18
C SER A 423 26.20 -6.33 -23.95
N PHE A 424 27.30 -6.84 -23.39
CA PHE A 424 28.02 -6.19 -22.32
C PHE A 424 28.55 -4.84 -22.78
N ALA A 425 28.20 -3.77 -22.07
CA ALA A 425 28.69 -2.44 -22.40
C ALA A 425 30.22 -2.39 -22.28
N PRO A 426 30.94 -1.80 -23.26
CA PRO A 426 32.33 -1.41 -23.01
C PRO A 426 32.42 -0.49 -21.79
N ASN A 427 33.61 -0.37 -21.20
CA ASN A 427 33.84 0.45 -20.00
C ASN A 427 33.38 1.91 -20.16
N ASP A 428 33.27 2.43 -21.39
CA ASP A 428 32.65 3.72 -21.72
C ASP A 428 31.56 3.48 -22.77
N PHE A 429 30.34 3.90 -22.49
CA PHE A 429 29.21 3.72 -23.39
C PHE A 429 28.28 4.94 -23.42
N PRO A 430 27.67 5.23 -24.58
CA PRO A 430 26.70 6.31 -24.68
C PRO A 430 25.42 5.94 -23.92
N LEU A 431 24.85 6.91 -23.22
CA LEU A 431 23.50 6.78 -22.68
C LEU A 431 22.49 7.02 -23.82
N GLY A 432 21.36 6.33 -23.75
CA GLY A 432 20.28 6.50 -24.72
C GLY A 432 19.75 7.93 -24.75
N ASN A 433 19.20 8.35 -25.90
CA ASN A 433 18.61 9.69 -26.03
C ASN A 433 17.58 9.96 -24.92
N PRO A 434 17.50 11.20 -24.38
CA PRO A 434 16.36 11.62 -23.58
C PRO A 434 15.05 11.40 -24.37
N PRO A 435 13.88 11.34 -23.71
CA PRO A 435 12.59 11.16 -24.38
C PRO A 435 12.29 12.34 -25.31
N GLY A 436 12.84 12.30 -26.52
CA GLY A 436 12.71 13.29 -27.58
C GLY A 436 12.38 12.55 -28.86
N LYS A 437 11.07 12.43 -29.12
CA LYS A 437 10.41 11.67 -30.20
C LYS A 437 10.63 10.15 -30.10
N ALA A 438 10.01 9.53 -29.10
CA ALA A 438 9.77 8.09 -29.18
C ALA A 438 8.77 7.83 -30.32
N TYR A 439 9.16 7.06 -31.33
CA TYR A 439 8.28 6.69 -32.44
C TYR A 439 7.13 5.77 -32.00
N ALA A 440 7.26 5.10 -30.84
CA ALA A 440 6.26 4.18 -30.29
C ALA A 440 6.18 4.28 -28.76
N LEU A 441 5.04 3.89 -28.19
CA LEU A 441 4.88 3.71 -26.75
C LEU A 441 5.68 2.47 -26.34
N GLU A 442 6.57 2.63 -25.37
CA GLU A 442 7.50 1.56 -25.01
C GLU A 442 7.01 0.78 -23.77
N PRO A 443 7.21 -0.56 -23.73
CA PRO A 443 6.88 -1.34 -22.55
C PRO A 443 7.61 -0.86 -21.28
N GLU A 444 6.91 -1.00 -20.16
CA GLU A 444 7.28 -0.58 -18.81
C GLU A 444 7.98 -1.70 -18.02
N THR A 445 8.41 -2.77 -18.70
CA THR A 445 9.28 -3.80 -18.11
C THR A 445 10.67 -3.26 -17.73
N ARG A 446 10.98 -2.01 -18.04
CA ARG A 446 12.23 -1.34 -17.66
C ARG A 446 12.17 -0.83 -16.22
N ARG A 447 13.16 -1.22 -15.43
CA ARG A 447 13.35 -0.76 -14.06
C ARG A 447 13.71 0.74 -14.05
N LYS A 448 13.12 1.45 -13.10
CA LYS A 448 13.36 2.88 -12.86
C LYS A 448 13.62 3.10 -11.38
N PHE A 449 14.54 4.02 -11.07
CA PHE A 449 14.72 4.50 -9.72
C PHE A 449 15.18 5.95 -9.71
N ALA A 450 14.90 6.61 -8.60
CA ALA A 450 15.22 8.00 -8.37
C ALA A 450 15.99 8.15 -7.06
N LEU A 451 16.99 9.03 -7.04
CA LEU A 451 17.77 9.37 -5.85
C LEU A 451 17.68 10.88 -5.64
N ARG A 452 17.11 11.30 -4.52
CA ARG A 452 17.08 12.70 -4.13
C ARG A 452 18.46 13.10 -3.60
N LEU A 453 19.07 14.09 -4.23
CA LEU A 453 20.42 14.53 -3.93
C LEU A 453 20.35 15.85 -3.13
N PRO A 454 20.93 15.93 -1.92
CA PRO A 454 21.12 17.22 -1.26
C PRO A 454 22.04 18.11 -2.10
N VAL A 455 21.65 19.37 -2.25
CA VAL A 455 22.43 20.41 -2.92
C VAL A 455 22.79 21.50 -1.94
N ARG A 456 23.99 22.06 -2.09
CA ARG A 456 24.39 23.24 -1.33
C ARG A 456 24.04 24.50 -2.11
N PRO A 457 23.18 25.38 -1.58
CA PRO A 457 22.93 26.66 -2.21
C PRO A 457 24.22 27.50 -2.18
N THR A 458 24.48 28.18 -3.29
CA THR A 458 25.68 29.00 -3.50
C THR A 458 25.46 30.46 -3.11
N SER A 459 24.20 30.89 -3.18
CA SER A 459 23.73 32.24 -2.85
C SER A 459 23.80 32.59 -1.35
N ARG A 460 24.08 31.62 -0.48
CA ARG A 460 24.16 31.82 0.97
C ARG A 460 25.12 30.84 1.64
N PRO A 461 25.74 31.21 2.78
CA PRO A 461 26.48 30.27 3.60
C PRO A 461 25.62 29.04 3.95
N SER A 462 26.14 27.84 3.72
CA SER A 462 25.47 26.58 4.02
C SER A 462 26.41 25.62 4.74
N LEU A 463 25.85 24.81 5.64
CA LEU A 463 26.60 23.81 6.39
C LEU A 463 26.65 22.50 5.59
N LYS A 464 27.82 21.86 5.52
CA LYS A 464 27.94 20.48 5.06
C LYS A 464 27.18 19.56 6.03
N ILE A 465 26.18 18.87 5.52
CA ILE A 465 25.53 17.78 6.26
C ILE A 465 25.79 16.48 5.51
N ASP A 466 26.29 15.48 6.22
CA ASP A 466 26.49 14.16 5.67
C ASP A 466 25.17 13.37 5.79
N PRO A 467 24.56 12.95 4.67
CA PRO A 467 23.34 12.17 4.73
C PRO A 467 23.66 10.72 5.08
N ALA A 468 22.67 10.03 5.62
CA ALA A 468 22.63 8.58 5.73
C ALA A 468 21.26 8.10 5.26
N THR A 469 21.20 6.90 4.68
CA THR A 469 19.96 6.35 4.13
C THR A 469 19.63 5.03 4.78
N LEU A 470 18.45 4.95 5.38
CA LEU A 470 17.84 3.72 5.86
C LEU A 470 16.95 3.14 4.75
N VAL A 471 17.10 1.85 4.46
CA VAL A 471 16.24 1.11 3.53
C VAL A 471 15.65 -0.11 4.23
N PHE A 472 14.35 -0.30 4.12
CA PHE A 472 13.65 -1.52 4.57
C PHE A 472 12.37 -1.75 3.75
N ALA A 473 11.85 -2.97 3.76
CA ALA A 473 10.52 -3.28 3.25
C ALA A 473 9.71 -4.02 4.31
N ASP A 474 8.41 -4.14 4.08
CA ASP A 474 7.47 -4.76 5.00
C ASP A 474 6.56 -5.76 4.27
N PRO A 475 6.90 -7.05 4.29
CA PRO A 475 6.12 -8.10 3.61
C PRO A 475 4.67 -8.19 4.10
N SER A 476 4.40 -7.83 5.36
CA SER A 476 3.01 -7.82 5.85
C SER A 476 2.20 -6.71 5.19
N TYR A 477 2.84 -5.58 4.89
CA TYR A 477 2.23 -4.48 4.17
C TYR A 477 2.19 -4.73 2.65
N ASP A 478 3.19 -5.42 2.08
CA ASP A 478 3.17 -5.83 0.67
C ASP A 478 1.90 -6.65 0.34
N ARG A 479 1.44 -7.49 1.27
CA ARG A 479 0.17 -8.24 1.13
C ARG A 479 -1.05 -7.33 1.16
N GLU A 480 -1.07 -6.31 2.01
CA GLU A 480 -2.16 -5.33 2.11
C GLU A 480 -2.20 -4.37 0.90
N LEU A 481 -1.03 -4.10 0.29
CA LEU A 481 -0.90 -3.34 -0.95
C LEU A 481 -1.30 -4.11 -2.20
N SER A 482 -1.23 -5.44 -2.13
CA SER A 482 -1.61 -6.31 -3.24
C SER A 482 -3.12 -6.35 -3.33
N GLY A 483 -3.66 -6.27 -4.55
CA GLY A 483 -5.09 -6.08 -4.71
C GLY A 483 -5.56 -6.23 -6.15
N PRO A 484 -6.89 -6.31 -6.34
CA PRO A 484 -7.48 -6.48 -7.66
C PRO A 484 -7.20 -5.26 -8.56
N GLY A 485 -7.00 -5.55 -9.85
CA GLY A 485 -6.96 -4.56 -10.91
C GLY A 485 -8.30 -4.48 -11.65
N SER A 486 -8.52 -3.39 -12.39
CA SER A 486 -9.69 -3.28 -13.27
C SER A 486 -9.39 -3.99 -14.59
N SER A 487 -10.36 -4.70 -15.18
CA SER A 487 -10.15 -5.37 -16.47
C SER A 487 -11.42 -5.53 -17.30
N ASP A 488 -11.25 -5.73 -18.60
CA ASP A 488 -12.31 -6.03 -19.57
C ASP A 488 -11.91 -7.31 -20.34
N PRO A 489 -12.47 -8.48 -19.95
CA PRO A 489 -12.30 -9.71 -20.68
C PRO A 489 -13.41 -9.91 -21.73
N GLN A 490 -13.06 -10.26 -22.97
CA GLN A 490 -14.01 -10.63 -24.01
C GLN A 490 -13.59 -11.92 -24.72
N ARG A 491 -14.55 -12.76 -25.06
CA ARG A 491 -14.31 -13.95 -25.90
C ARG A 491 -14.46 -13.61 -27.38
N ASP A 492 -13.58 -14.16 -28.21
CA ASP A 492 -13.76 -14.15 -29.65
C ASP A 492 -14.68 -15.28 -30.13
N ASN A 493 -14.92 -15.33 -31.44
CA ASN A 493 -15.86 -16.29 -32.04
C ASN A 493 -15.33 -17.73 -31.99
N ASP A 494 -14.02 -17.90 -31.81
CA ASP A 494 -13.35 -19.19 -31.63
C ASP A 494 -13.24 -19.57 -30.13
N GLY A 495 -13.80 -18.74 -29.24
CA GLY A 495 -13.84 -18.95 -27.80
C GLY A 495 -12.58 -18.52 -27.06
N ARG A 496 -11.59 -17.91 -27.73
CA ARG A 496 -10.36 -17.39 -27.10
C ARG A 496 -10.67 -16.15 -26.29
N MET A 497 -10.05 -16.02 -25.14
CA MET A 497 -10.32 -14.91 -24.22
C MET A 497 -9.26 -13.82 -24.41
N TRP A 498 -9.69 -12.62 -24.75
CA TRP A 498 -8.85 -11.42 -24.80
C TRP A 498 -9.10 -10.58 -23.55
N LYS A 499 -8.04 -10.03 -22.97
CA LYS A 499 -8.14 -9.21 -21.76
C LYS A 499 -7.32 -7.94 -21.91
N LEU A 500 -7.93 -6.81 -21.56
CA LEU A 500 -7.25 -5.56 -21.25
C LEU A 500 -7.36 -5.36 -19.75
N ALA A 501 -6.23 -5.12 -19.08
CA ALA A 501 -6.19 -4.96 -17.63
C ALA A 501 -5.42 -3.71 -17.23
N LEU A 502 -5.88 -3.06 -16.16
CA LEU A 502 -5.24 -1.98 -15.43
C LEU A 502 -4.79 -2.48 -14.06
N ASP A 503 -3.77 -1.86 -13.47
CA ASP A 503 -3.27 -2.33 -12.18
C ASP A 503 -4.22 -2.02 -11.01
N ARG A 504 -5.07 -0.99 -11.12
CA ARG A 504 -5.98 -0.55 -10.04
C ARG A 504 -7.24 0.13 -10.60
N PHE A 505 -8.21 0.37 -9.72
CA PHE A 505 -9.46 1.07 -10.04
C PHE A 505 -9.37 2.60 -9.93
N GLU A 506 -8.44 3.09 -9.11
CA GLU A 506 -8.33 4.52 -8.79
C GLU A 506 -6.88 5.00 -8.93
N TYR A 507 -6.68 6.17 -9.53
CA TYR A 507 -5.37 6.78 -9.75
C TYR A 507 -5.33 8.20 -9.20
N GLY A 508 -4.18 8.57 -8.61
CA GLY A 508 -3.84 9.98 -8.42
C GLY A 508 -3.24 10.58 -9.70
N PRO A 509 -3.31 11.91 -9.87
CA PRO A 509 -2.63 12.61 -10.97
C PRO A 509 -1.10 12.41 -10.98
N ASP A 510 -0.50 12.01 -9.86
CA ASP A 510 0.93 11.76 -9.69
C ASP A 510 1.30 10.27 -9.87
N THR A 511 0.31 9.40 -10.03
CA THR A 511 0.50 7.95 -10.06
C THR A 511 0.49 7.44 -11.50
N PRO A 512 1.51 6.69 -11.95
CA PRO A 512 1.49 6.10 -13.28
C PRO A 512 0.34 5.09 -13.45
N LEU A 513 -0.35 5.15 -14.58
CA LEU A 513 -1.30 4.15 -15.02
C LEU A 513 -0.55 2.99 -15.67
N TYR A 514 -0.69 1.78 -15.11
CA TYR A 514 -0.12 0.56 -15.68
C TYR A 514 -1.19 -0.30 -16.32
N PHE A 515 -0.91 -0.83 -17.51
CA PHE A 515 -1.85 -1.67 -18.26
C PHE A 515 -1.16 -2.71 -19.13
N ALA A 516 -1.90 -3.77 -19.48
CA ALA A 516 -1.46 -4.80 -20.43
C ALA A 516 -2.66 -5.35 -21.22
N PHE A 517 -2.38 -5.83 -22.43
CA PHE A 517 -3.36 -6.42 -23.33
C PHE A 517 -2.86 -7.74 -23.93
N GLY A 518 -3.73 -8.73 -24.00
CA GLY A 518 -3.49 -9.93 -24.81
C GLY A 518 -4.52 -11.04 -24.64
N GLU A 519 -4.27 -12.14 -25.35
CA GLU A 519 -5.03 -13.39 -25.23
C GLU A 519 -4.64 -14.09 -23.92
N ILE A 520 -5.62 -14.62 -23.19
CA ILE A 520 -5.45 -15.39 -21.96
C ILE A 520 -5.40 -16.87 -22.31
N ASP A 521 -4.35 -17.53 -21.87
CA ASP A 521 -4.26 -18.98 -21.88
C ASP A 521 -5.20 -19.55 -20.80
N PRO A 522 -6.23 -20.32 -21.17
CA PRO A 522 -7.21 -20.83 -20.22
C PRO A 522 -6.63 -21.80 -19.19
N SER A 523 -5.46 -22.40 -19.46
CA SER A 523 -4.82 -23.35 -18.55
C SER A 523 -4.01 -22.68 -17.45
N THR A 524 -3.42 -21.52 -17.73
CA THR A 524 -2.53 -20.81 -16.80
C THR A 524 -3.15 -19.52 -16.25
N GLY A 525 -4.16 -18.96 -16.94
CA GLY A 525 -4.69 -17.62 -16.64
C GLY A 525 -3.75 -16.47 -17.03
N LEU A 526 -2.60 -16.79 -17.64
CA LEU A 526 -1.60 -15.82 -18.07
C LEU A 526 -1.81 -15.39 -19.52
N PHE A 527 -1.15 -14.31 -19.94
CA PHE A 527 -1.14 -13.94 -21.35
C PHE A 527 -0.43 -15.01 -22.19
N ALA A 528 -1.16 -15.58 -23.15
CA ALA A 528 -0.70 -16.65 -24.02
C ALA A 528 0.54 -16.24 -24.83
N SER A 529 1.40 -17.21 -25.11
CA SER A 529 2.48 -17.01 -26.09
C SER A 529 1.88 -16.90 -27.49
N PRO A 530 2.32 -15.92 -28.31
CA PRO A 530 1.63 -15.62 -29.56
C PRO A 530 1.82 -16.76 -30.57
N GLY A 531 0.78 -17.58 -30.78
CA GLY A 531 0.69 -18.47 -31.93
C GLY A 531 0.30 -17.71 -33.21
N LEU A 532 -0.62 -16.74 -33.09
CA LEU A 532 -1.06 -15.80 -34.13
C LEU A 532 -1.10 -14.40 -33.51
N LYS A 533 -0.41 -13.42 -34.12
CA LYS A 533 -0.42 -12.03 -33.64
C LYS A 533 -1.63 -11.29 -34.21
N PRO A 534 -2.47 -10.66 -33.38
CA PRO A 534 -3.50 -9.76 -33.89
C PRO A 534 -2.84 -8.61 -34.65
N LYS A 535 -3.49 -8.18 -35.73
CA LYS A 535 -3.03 -7.05 -36.55
C LYS A 535 -3.70 -5.77 -36.10
N ASP A 536 -3.06 -4.64 -36.40
CA ASP A 536 -3.59 -3.29 -36.15
C ASP A 536 -3.99 -3.07 -34.68
N VAL A 537 -3.13 -3.47 -33.74
CA VAL A 537 -3.36 -3.26 -32.31
C VAL A 537 -3.10 -1.80 -31.96
N VAL A 538 -4.17 -1.06 -31.66
CA VAL A 538 -4.14 0.39 -31.47
C VAL A 538 -4.74 0.75 -30.12
N LEU A 539 -3.94 1.42 -29.30
CA LEU A 539 -4.31 2.04 -28.03
C LEU A 539 -4.92 3.42 -28.25
N THR A 540 -6.02 3.69 -27.56
CA THR A 540 -6.63 5.01 -27.44
C THR A 540 -6.87 5.34 -25.96
N LEU A 541 -6.75 6.61 -25.63
CA LEU A 541 -6.93 7.13 -24.27
C LEU A 541 -7.98 8.24 -24.34
N GLN A 542 -8.90 8.26 -23.38
CA GLN A 542 -9.90 9.32 -23.27
C GLN A 542 -10.09 9.71 -21.81
N ARG A 543 -10.33 10.99 -21.56
CA ARG A 543 -10.86 11.48 -20.29
C ARG A 543 -12.37 11.55 -20.41
N GLN A 544 -13.08 10.91 -19.50
CA GLN A 544 -14.52 11.08 -19.32
C GLN A 544 -14.71 11.96 -18.08
N PRO A 545 -15.10 13.23 -18.24
CA PRO A 545 -15.28 14.10 -17.09
C PRO A 545 -16.39 13.60 -16.15
N ALA A 546 -16.24 13.88 -14.86
CA ALA A 546 -17.26 13.56 -13.86
C ALA A 546 -18.63 14.17 -14.23
N SER A 547 -19.71 13.45 -13.96
CA SER A 547 -21.07 13.95 -14.19
C SER A 547 -21.35 15.14 -13.27
N LYS A 548 -21.81 16.26 -13.84
CA LYS A 548 -22.32 17.40 -13.08
C LYS A 548 -23.83 17.44 -13.23
N GLU A 549 -24.56 17.49 -12.12
CA GLU A 549 -26.03 17.63 -12.11
C GLU A 549 -26.77 16.54 -12.92
N GLY A 550 -26.24 15.32 -12.93
CA GLY A 550 -26.83 14.20 -13.66
C GLY A 550 -26.62 14.23 -15.19
N ARG A 551 -25.94 15.26 -15.72
CA ARG A 551 -25.60 15.36 -17.16
C ARG A 551 -24.21 14.79 -17.43
N ARG A 552 -24.16 13.74 -18.24
CA ARG A 552 -22.90 13.15 -18.72
C ARG A 552 -22.24 14.08 -19.74
N LEU A 553 -21.03 14.54 -19.42
CA LEU A 553 -20.20 15.34 -20.32
C LEU A 553 -19.59 14.46 -21.42
N PRO A 554 -19.28 15.01 -22.61
CA PRO A 554 -18.63 14.26 -23.68
C PRO A 554 -17.23 13.80 -23.25
N ALA A 555 -16.80 12.65 -23.78
CA ALA A 555 -15.44 12.16 -23.57
C ALA A 555 -14.45 12.97 -24.41
N GLU A 556 -13.32 13.33 -23.81
CA GLU A 556 -12.23 14.10 -24.41
C GLU A 556 -11.11 13.14 -24.83
N PRO A 557 -10.68 13.12 -26.11
CA PRO A 557 -9.57 12.28 -26.55
C PRO A 557 -8.25 12.79 -25.97
N LEU A 558 -7.39 11.85 -25.55
CA LEU A 558 -6.08 12.17 -24.98
C LEU A 558 -4.93 11.75 -25.88
N THR A 559 -3.85 12.51 -25.83
CA THR A 559 -2.58 12.20 -26.49
C THR A 559 -1.44 12.08 -25.47
N ILE A 560 -0.32 11.46 -25.86
CA ILE A 560 0.83 11.21 -24.99
C ILE A 560 2.00 12.06 -25.49
N ALA A 561 2.45 12.99 -24.65
CA ALA A 561 3.57 13.86 -24.93
C ALA A 561 4.82 13.05 -25.32
N GLY A 562 5.42 13.40 -26.46
CA GLY A 562 6.65 12.80 -26.96
C GLY A 562 6.51 11.41 -27.59
N VAL A 563 5.28 10.91 -27.81
CA VAL A 563 5.00 9.64 -28.50
C VAL A 563 4.26 9.91 -29.81
N SER A 564 4.72 9.33 -30.91
CA SER A 564 4.08 9.48 -32.21
C SER A 564 2.86 8.56 -32.34
N LYS A 565 1.76 9.08 -32.92
CA LYS A 565 0.58 8.28 -33.26
C LYS A 565 0.78 7.54 -34.58
N VAL A 566 0.13 6.39 -34.73
CA VAL A 566 0.03 5.68 -36.02
C VAL A 566 -1.26 6.15 -36.71
N GLY A 567 -1.11 7.01 -37.71
CA GLY A 567 -2.24 7.63 -38.42
C GLY A 567 -3.12 8.51 -37.52
N THR A 568 -4.42 8.53 -37.77
CA THR A 568 -5.43 9.25 -36.95
C THR A 568 -5.91 8.45 -35.73
N ASN A 569 -5.53 7.18 -35.61
CA ASN A 569 -6.31 6.19 -34.85
C ASN A 569 -5.78 5.82 -33.46
N GLY A 570 -4.56 6.21 -33.07
CA GLY A 570 -4.02 5.95 -31.72
C GLY A 570 -2.54 5.60 -31.68
N TYR A 571 -2.11 4.85 -30.66
CA TYR A 571 -0.72 4.39 -30.47
C TYR A 571 -0.60 2.90 -30.72
N GLU A 572 0.42 2.47 -31.46
CA GLU A 572 0.72 1.05 -31.63
C GLU A 572 1.32 0.49 -30.34
N ILE A 573 0.79 -0.66 -29.90
CA ILE A 573 1.27 -1.39 -28.73
C ILE A 573 1.47 -2.86 -29.08
N GLU A 574 2.38 -3.51 -28.38
CA GLU A 574 2.64 -4.94 -28.47
C GLU A 574 1.68 -5.71 -27.56
N VAL A 575 1.22 -6.86 -28.04
CA VAL A 575 0.50 -7.84 -27.22
C VAL A 575 1.46 -8.45 -26.19
N ARG A 576 0.94 -8.76 -24.99
CA ARG A 576 1.72 -9.37 -23.91
C ARG A 576 2.89 -8.48 -23.45
N SER A 577 2.65 -7.17 -23.45
CA SER A 577 3.57 -6.20 -22.89
C SER A 577 2.84 -5.35 -21.86
N ALA A 578 3.48 -5.11 -20.72
CA ALA A 578 3.01 -4.16 -19.72
C ALA A 578 3.51 -2.76 -20.08
N TYR A 579 2.66 -1.76 -19.93
CA TYR A 579 2.90 -0.36 -20.26
C TYR A 579 2.61 0.51 -19.05
N GLY A 580 3.25 1.69 -18.99
CA GLY A 580 3.11 2.67 -17.92
C GLY A 580 3.04 4.07 -18.49
N ILE A 581 2.00 4.83 -18.11
CA ILE A 581 1.78 6.20 -18.59
C ILE A 581 1.52 7.10 -17.38
N THR A 582 2.31 8.15 -17.24
CA THR A 582 2.10 9.17 -16.22
C THR A 582 1.15 10.25 -16.73
N PHE A 583 0.30 10.78 -15.85
CA PHE A 583 -0.79 11.69 -16.23
C PHE A 583 -0.28 13.05 -16.69
N ASP A 584 0.89 13.48 -16.20
CA ASP A 584 1.59 14.69 -16.64
C ASP A 584 2.00 14.64 -18.13
N ARG A 585 2.06 13.45 -18.73
CA ARG A 585 2.30 13.27 -20.17
C ARG A 585 1.03 13.29 -21.00
N LEU A 586 -0.15 13.36 -20.39
CA LEU A 586 -1.42 13.34 -21.12
C LEU A 586 -1.80 14.75 -21.58
N LEU A 587 -2.05 14.89 -22.87
CA LEU A 587 -2.45 16.15 -23.50
C LEU A 587 -3.83 16.02 -24.14
N ASN A 588 -4.59 17.12 -24.19
CA ASN A 588 -5.79 17.29 -25.00
C ASN A 588 -5.52 18.45 -25.97
N GLU A 589 -5.61 18.20 -27.28
CA GLU A 589 -5.27 19.20 -28.31
C GLU A 589 -3.93 19.91 -28.05
N ASP A 590 -2.90 19.14 -27.68
CA ASP A 590 -1.53 19.59 -27.34
C ASP A 590 -1.38 20.40 -26.04
N HIS A 591 -2.45 20.54 -25.26
CA HIS A 591 -2.42 21.18 -23.94
C HIS A 591 -2.40 20.13 -22.81
N PRO A 592 -1.63 20.34 -21.73
CA PRO A 592 -1.65 19.47 -20.55
C PRO A 592 -3.07 19.32 -19.99
N VAL A 593 -3.50 18.09 -19.73
CA VAL A 593 -4.82 17.82 -19.16
C VAL A 593 -4.78 17.94 -17.65
N SER A 594 -5.72 18.72 -17.10
CA SER A 594 -5.99 18.73 -15.67
C SER A 594 -7.14 17.80 -15.37
N PHE A 595 -6.88 16.77 -14.56
CA PHE A 595 -7.91 15.85 -14.09
C PHE A 595 -8.51 16.39 -12.79
N LEU A 596 -9.85 16.39 -12.74
CA LEU A 596 -10.62 16.71 -11.54
C LEU A 596 -10.99 15.42 -10.80
N ASP A 597 -11.34 15.56 -9.53
CA ASP A 597 -11.86 14.47 -8.72
C ASP A 597 -13.13 13.88 -9.36
N GLY A 598 -13.18 12.55 -9.45
CA GLY A 598 -14.26 11.80 -10.07
C GLY A 598 -14.20 11.71 -11.60
N ASP A 599 -13.24 12.37 -12.26
CA ASP A 599 -12.99 12.14 -13.69
C ASP A 599 -12.58 10.68 -13.92
N GLN A 600 -12.86 10.13 -15.09
CA GLN A 600 -12.45 8.79 -15.46
C GLN A 600 -11.42 8.82 -16.59
N ILE A 601 -10.33 8.08 -16.44
CA ILE A 601 -9.46 7.71 -17.54
C ILE A 601 -10.00 6.43 -18.19
N VAL A 602 -10.21 6.48 -19.49
CA VAL A 602 -10.69 5.35 -20.30
C VAL A 602 -9.53 4.90 -21.18
N VAL A 603 -9.13 3.64 -21.00
CA VAL A 603 -8.09 2.98 -21.77
C VAL A 603 -8.76 1.99 -22.68
N SER A 604 -8.61 2.15 -23.99
CA SER A 604 -9.23 1.25 -24.97
C SER A 604 -8.21 0.73 -25.96
N VAL A 605 -8.28 -0.57 -26.24
CA VAL A 605 -7.45 -1.23 -27.26
C VAL A 605 -8.36 -1.79 -28.32
N SER A 606 -8.12 -1.38 -29.57
CA SER A 606 -8.79 -1.93 -30.74
C SER A 606 -7.82 -2.79 -31.55
N PHE A 607 -8.30 -3.90 -32.09
CA PHE A 607 -7.48 -4.85 -32.86
C PHE A 607 -8.35 -5.61 -33.87
N LYS A 608 -7.70 -6.18 -34.90
CA LYS A 608 -8.35 -7.12 -35.81
C LYS A 608 -8.21 -8.53 -35.28
N ASP A 609 -9.33 -9.26 -35.27
CA ASP A 609 -9.40 -10.64 -34.82
C ASP A 609 -8.42 -11.52 -35.64
N PRO A 610 -7.52 -12.29 -35.00
CA PRO A 610 -6.56 -13.12 -35.72
C PRO A 610 -7.22 -14.20 -36.59
N ALA A 611 -8.40 -14.69 -36.19
CA ALA A 611 -9.14 -15.72 -36.91
C ALA A 611 -9.97 -15.13 -38.07
N ASN A 612 -10.42 -13.89 -37.92
CA ASN A 612 -11.15 -13.16 -38.97
C ASN A 612 -10.69 -11.70 -39.06
N PRO A 613 -9.72 -11.38 -39.95
CA PRO A 613 -9.16 -10.03 -40.06
C PRO A 613 -10.15 -8.92 -40.41
N ASP A 614 -11.35 -9.26 -40.90
CA ASP A 614 -12.41 -8.31 -41.21
C ASP A 614 -13.20 -7.87 -39.97
N VAL A 615 -13.07 -8.60 -38.85
CA VAL A 615 -13.72 -8.30 -37.58
C VAL A 615 -12.80 -7.43 -36.73
N LYS A 616 -13.24 -6.18 -36.47
CA LYS A 616 -12.59 -5.27 -35.53
C LYS A 616 -13.20 -5.44 -34.14
N ARG A 617 -12.36 -5.71 -33.13
CA ARG A 617 -12.74 -5.77 -31.72
C ARG A 617 -12.20 -4.57 -30.96
N SER A 618 -12.84 -4.27 -29.83
CA SER A 618 -12.39 -3.22 -28.91
C SER A 618 -12.65 -3.64 -27.47
N LEU A 619 -11.60 -3.59 -26.66
CA LEU A 619 -11.69 -3.69 -25.20
C LEU A 619 -11.58 -2.28 -24.61
N SER A 620 -12.25 -2.03 -23.49
CA SER A 620 -12.18 -0.75 -22.81
C SER A 620 -12.29 -0.91 -21.30
N VAL A 621 -11.29 -0.40 -20.59
CA VAL A 621 -11.28 -0.36 -19.12
C VAL A 621 -11.33 1.08 -18.66
N ARG A 622 -11.99 1.33 -17.52
CA ARG A 622 -12.14 2.65 -16.92
C ARG A 622 -11.49 2.65 -15.54
N ALA A 623 -10.83 3.75 -15.20
CA ALA A 623 -10.37 3.99 -13.85
C ALA A 623 -10.71 5.41 -13.41
N THR A 624 -11.04 5.58 -12.14
CA THR A 624 -11.39 6.88 -11.56
C THR A 624 -10.14 7.64 -11.17
N VAL A 625 -10.13 8.95 -11.39
CA VAL A 625 -9.10 9.85 -10.94
C VAL A 625 -9.55 10.50 -9.64
N VAL A 626 -8.73 10.34 -8.61
CA VAL A 626 -8.97 10.85 -7.26
C VAL A 626 -7.80 11.73 -6.84
N PRO A 627 -7.95 12.67 -5.88
CA PRO A 627 -6.87 13.59 -5.50
C PRO A 627 -5.60 12.89 -5.05
N ARG A 628 -5.74 11.73 -4.40
CA ARG A 628 -4.67 10.80 -4.05
C ARG A 628 -5.25 9.38 -4.11
N PRO A 629 -4.56 8.41 -4.75
CA PRO A 629 -5.06 7.06 -4.79
C PRO A 629 -5.14 6.53 -3.36
N ILE A 630 -6.18 5.78 -3.04
CA ILE A 630 -6.37 5.20 -1.71
C ILE A 630 -5.39 4.04 -1.54
N ILE A 631 -4.14 4.39 -1.24
CA ILE A 631 -3.16 3.45 -0.71
C ILE A 631 -3.29 3.54 0.79
N ALA A 632 -3.89 2.51 1.40
CA ALA A 632 -3.94 2.41 2.86
C ALA A 632 -2.52 2.48 3.40
N PRO A 633 -2.20 3.40 4.33
CA PRO A 633 -0.86 3.45 4.89
C PRO A 633 -0.59 2.18 5.72
N PRO A 634 0.67 1.77 5.90
CA PRO A 634 0.99 0.57 6.65
C PRO A 634 0.45 0.71 8.08
N PRO A 635 -0.25 -0.28 8.61
CA PRO A 635 -0.82 -0.20 9.94
C PRO A 635 0.27 -0.57 10.95
N ALA A 636 1.37 0.17 10.95
CA ALA A 636 2.54 -0.06 11.75
C ALA A 636 3.28 1.25 12.06
N VAL A 637 4.05 1.24 13.14
CA VAL A 637 4.95 2.31 13.55
C VAL A 637 6.38 1.82 13.38
N TYR A 638 7.21 2.63 12.73
CA TYR A 638 8.62 2.32 12.50
C TYR A 638 9.48 3.38 13.19
N SER A 639 10.51 2.94 13.91
CA SER A 639 11.46 3.81 14.58
C SER A 639 12.88 3.33 14.32
N LEU A 640 13.72 4.22 13.79
CA LEU A 640 15.15 4.01 13.75
C LEU A 640 15.75 4.45 15.09
N VAL A 641 16.28 3.52 15.86
CA VAL A 641 17.01 3.82 17.10
C VAL A 641 18.50 3.84 16.77
N ALA A 642 19.11 5.02 16.87
CA ALA A 642 20.53 5.25 16.68
C ALA A 642 21.27 5.15 18.01
N PHE A 643 22.46 4.56 17.99
CA PHE A 643 23.33 4.47 19.16
C PHE A 643 24.59 5.33 18.99
N THR A 644 25.03 5.97 20.08
CA THR A 644 26.40 6.46 20.22
C THR A 644 27.28 5.32 20.76
N GLY A 645 28.55 5.23 20.35
CA GLY A 645 29.42 4.09 20.66
C GLY A 645 29.51 3.08 19.50
N THR A 646 30.07 1.89 19.73
CA THR A 646 30.17 0.83 18.70
C THR A 646 29.01 -0.15 18.83
N ALA A 647 28.73 -0.98 17.81
CA ALA A 647 27.73 -2.05 17.92
C ALA A 647 27.99 -3.00 19.12
N SER A 648 29.25 -3.14 19.53
CA SER A 648 29.66 -3.96 20.67
C SER A 648 29.49 -3.30 22.04
N LYS A 649 29.45 -1.96 22.11
CA LYS A 649 29.30 -1.15 23.34
C LYS A 649 28.52 0.15 23.04
N PRO A 650 27.19 0.09 22.94
CA PRO A 650 26.36 1.29 22.82
C PRO A 650 26.36 2.08 24.14
N GLU A 651 26.66 3.37 24.07
CA GLU A 651 26.75 4.28 25.22
C GLU A 651 25.43 5.02 25.46
N THR A 652 24.81 5.54 24.39
CA THR A 652 23.50 6.19 24.45
C THR A 652 22.64 5.76 23.27
N ALA A 653 21.32 5.75 23.45
CA ALA A 653 20.35 5.42 22.41
C ALA A 653 19.37 6.57 22.20
N ARG A 654 19.05 6.89 20.95
CA ARG A 654 18.06 7.92 20.59
C ARG A 654 17.21 7.47 19.42
N ALA A 655 15.93 7.84 19.41
CA ALA A 655 15.11 7.71 18.21
C ALA A 655 15.57 8.75 17.18
N ALA A 656 16.23 8.30 16.10
CA ALA A 656 16.73 9.16 15.03
C ALA A 656 15.64 9.49 14.01
N LEU A 657 14.81 8.50 13.68
CA LEU A 657 13.64 8.66 12.81
C LEU A 657 12.45 7.92 13.42
N HIS A 658 11.26 8.48 13.27
CA HIS A 658 10.03 7.89 13.77
C HIS A 658 8.88 8.26 12.84
N ALA A 659 8.10 7.27 12.41
CA ALA A 659 6.88 7.51 11.67
C ALA A 659 5.82 6.47 12.04
N ALA A 660 4.62 6.96 12.31
CA ALA A 660 3.42 6.14 12.41
C ALA A 660 2.72 6.13 11.04
N ALA A 661 2.52 4.94 10.49
CA ALA A 661 1.88 4.72 9.19
C ALA A 661 2.53 5.52 8.01
N PRO A 662 3.87 5.47 7.83
CA PRO A 662 4.54 6.15 6.73
C PRO A 662 4.14 5.57 5.37
N LEU A 663 3.96 6.39 4.34
CA LEU A 663 3.85 5.87 2.98
C LEU A 663 5.22 5.43 2.44
N PRO A 664 5.29 4.39 1.61
CA PRO A 664 6.54 3.96 0.99
C PRO A 664 7.02 4.98 -0.06
N GLN A 665 8.33 5.15 -0.17
CA GLN A 665 8.94 6.03 -1.17
C GLN A 665 8.95 5.40 -2.57
N ARG A 666 8.92 4.06 -2.65
CA ARG A 666 8.80 3.34 -3.92
C ARG A 666 7.88 2.13 -3.80
N ILE A 667 7.09 1.91 -4.83
CA ILE A 667 6.30 0.70 -5.03
C ILE A 667 6.91 -0.04 -6.21
N GLU A 668 7.20 -1.31 -6.02
CA GLU A 668 7.73 -2.21 -7.05
C GLU A 668 6.68 -3.27 -7.39
N PHE A 669 6.73 -3.75 -8.63
CA PHE A 669 5.93 -4.87 -9.09
C PHE A 669 6.83 -6.10 -9.21
N ILE A 670 6.33 -7.25 -8.78
CA ILE A 670 7.05 -8.52 -8.88
C ILE A 670 7.07 -8.97 -10.33
N GLU A 671 5.89 -9.27 -10.87
CA GLU A 671 5.68 -9.77 -12.23
C GLU A 671 4.47 -9.04 -12.83
N LEU A 672 4.62 -7.72 -13.05
CA LEU A 672 3.50 -6.84 -13.45
C LEU A 672 2.66 -7.39 -14.61
N LEU A 673 3.31 -7.98 -15.62
CA LEU A 673 2.61 -8.53 -16.78
C LEU A 673 1.72 -9.73 -16.42
N GLU A 674 2.23 -10.65 -15.60
CA GLU A 674 1.51 -11.85 -15.17
C GLU A 674 0.40 -11.49 -14.18
N ASP A 675 0.72 -10.59 -13.25
CA ASP A 675 -0.20 -10.00 -12.29
C ASP A 675 -1.40 -9.31 -12.97
N LEU A 676 -1.15 -8.55 -14.05
CA LEU A 676 -2.20 -7.93 -14.87
C LEU A 676 -3.04 -8.97 -15.62
N ALA A 677 -2.43 -10.07 -16.07
CA ALA A 677 -3.15 -11.18 -16.71
C ALA A 677 -4.10 -11.86 -15.72
N ILE A 678 -3.62 -12.15 -14.51
CA ILE A 678 -4.40 -12.75 -13.42
C ILE A 678 -5.50 -11.78 -12.94
N GLY A 679 -5.23 -10.48 -12.93
CA GLY A 679 -6.14 -9.47 -12.39
C GLY A 679 -5.95 -9.18 -10.89
N HIS A 680 -4.91 -9.75 -10.28
CA HIS A 680 -4.49 -9.45 -8.91
C HIS A 680 -3.04 -8.99 -8.95
N VAL A 681 -2.81 -7.72 -8.62
CA VAL A 681 -1.49 -7.11 -8.77
C VAL A 681 -0.71 -7.13 -7.47
N ARG A 682 0.41 -7.85 -7.46
CA ARG A 682 1.30 -7.93 -6.31
C ARG A 682 2.23 -6.73 -6.29
N ARG A 683 2.21 -6.01 -5.17
CA ARG A 683 2.97 -4.77 -4.97
C ARG A 683 3.92 -4.94 -3.80
N ARG A 684 5.13 -4.42 -3.94
CA ARG A 684 6.12 -4.41 -2.86
C ARG A 684 6.50 -2.98 -2.51
N ALA A 685 6.27 -2.61 -1.27
CA ALA A 685 6.74 -1.36 -0.71
C ALA A 685 8.25 -1.40 -0.50
N LEU A 686 8.90 -0.26 -0.73
CA LEU A 686 10.24 0.01 -0.25
C LEU A 686 10.26 1.36 0.45
N PHE A 687 10.67 1.35 1.71
CA PHE A 687 10.85 2.53 2.54
C PHE A 687 12.30 2.98 2.43
N ILE A 688 12.51 4.20 1.97
CA ILE A 688 13.82 4.82 1.78
C ILE A 688 13.82 6.12 2.57
N TRP A 689 14.41 6.09 3.76
CA TRP A 689 14.45 7.24 4.65
C TRP A 689 15.84 7.85 4.66
N THR A 690 15.94 9.09 4.24
CA THR A 690 17.18 9.87 4.35
C THR A 690 17.16 10.63 5.67
N MET A 691 18.25 10.52 6.44
CA MET A 691 18.49 11.35 7.61
C MET A 691 19.76 12.17 7.41
N SER A 692 19.76 13.35 8.01
CA SER A 692 20.86 14.30 7.98
C SER A 692 21.39 14.42 9.40
N THR A 693 22.62 13.97 9.66
CA THR A 693 23.24 14.12 10.97
C THR A 693 24.51 14.95 10.88
N PRO A 694 24.71 15.93 11.78
CA PRO A 694 26.02 16.57 11.90
C PRO A 694 27.05 15.49 12.29
N PRO A 695 28.31 15.54 11.80
CA PRO A 695 29.29 14.47 11.95
C PRO A 695 29.50 13.97 13.39
N ALA A 696 29.40 14.87 14.37
CA ALA A 696 29.53 14.54 15.80
C ALA A 696 28.37 13.69 16.36
N MET A 697 27.24 13.64 15.67
CA MET A 697 26.02 12.92 16.06
C MET A 697 25.62 11.82 15.07
N SER A 698 26.46 11.56 14.06
CA SER A 698 26.20 10.52 13.07
C SER A 698 26.13 9.15 13.76
N PRO A 699 25.07 8.35 13.50
CA PRO A 699 24.93 7.04 14.10
C PRO A 699 26.11 6.16 13.67
N ARG A 700 26.86 5.66 14.66
CA ARG A 700 27.85 4.61 14.41
C ARG A 700 27.19 3.25 14.24
N SER A 701 26.07 3.06 14.91
CA SER A 701 25.19 1.91 14.72
C SER A 701 23.73 2.29 14.95
N ALA A 702 22.81 1.48 14.41
CA ALA A 702 21.38 1.67 14.59
C ALA A 702 20.63 0.33 14.57
N THR A 703 19.37 0.36 14.99
CA THR A 703 18.43 -0.76 14.84
C THR A 703 17.06 -0.25 14.44
N LEU A 704 16.33 -1.05 13.66
CA LEU A 704 14.96 -0.73 13.22
C LEU A 704 13.95 -1.45 14.11
N VAL A 705 13.15 -0.65 14.81
CA VAL A 705 12.01 -1.11 15.58
C VAL A 705 10.74 -0.96 14.75
N LYS A 706 9.99 -2.05 14.62
CA LYS A 706 8.63 -2.06 14.07
C LYS A 706 7.65 -2.45 15.18
N ILE A 707 6.55 -1.72 15.31
CA ILE A 707 5.39 -2.13 16.10
C ILE A 707 4.23 -2.21 15.12
N ASP A 708 3.70 -3.40 14.88
CA ASP A 708 2.59 -3.55 13.94
C ASP A 708 1.23 -3.33 14.58
N ARG A 709 0.20 -3.39 13.74
CA ARG A 709 -1.17 -3.15 14.19
C ARG A 709 -1.49 -4.03 15.35
N ALA A 710 -1.17 -5.33 15.34
CA ALA A 710 -1.52 -6.29 16.39
C ALA A 710 -0.72 -6.13 17.69
N GLY A 711 0.06 -5.06 17.82
CA GLY A 711 0.90 -4.77 18.99
C GLY A 711 2.20 -5.56 18.99
N GLY A 712 2.42 -6.46 18.03
CA GLY A 712 3.65 -7.24 17.93
C GLY A 712 4.84 -6.35 17.59
N ALA A 713 5.98 -6.60 18.24
CA ALA A 713 7.16 -5.75 18.11
C ALA A 713 8.37 -6.49 17.52
N GLN A 714 9.00 -5.90 16.52
CA GLN A 714 10.36 -6.23 16.12
C GLN A 714 11.32 -5.40 16.97
N LEU A 715 11.95 -6.03 17.95
CA LEU A 715 12.96 -5.42 18.81
C LEU A 715 14.33 -6.04 18.50
N PRO A 716 15.44 -5.32 18.76
CA PRO A 716 16.78 -5.92 18.72
C PRO A 716 16.87 -7.01 19.80
N GLU A 717 17.11 -8.25 19.39
CA GLU A 717 17.25 -9.41 20.28
C GLU A 717 18.71 -9.83 20.40
N GLN A 718 19.47 -9.66 19.32
CA GLN A 718 20.88 -10.04 19.21
C GLN A 718 21.72 -8.85 18.75
N LYS A 719 23.04 -8.92 18.97
CA LYS A 719 23.96 -7.86 18.51
C LYS A 719 23.93 -7.68 16.99
N SER A 720 23.63 -8.72 16.22
CA SER A 720 23.53 -8.63 14.75
C SER A 720 22.29 -7.86 14.27
N ASP A 721 21.30 -7.63 15.14
CA ASP A 721 20.15 -6.74 14.85
C ASP A 721 20.54 -5.24 14.90
N ILE A 722 21.75 -4.94 15.37
CA ILE A 722 22.35 -3.61 15.40
C ILE A 722 23.34 -3.50 14.23
N GLN A 723 23.05 -2.61 13.29
CA GLN A 723 23.85 -2.44 12.08
C GLN A 723 24.67 -1.16 12.11
N GLU A 724 25.91 -1.24 11.63
CA GLU A 724 26.73 -0.07 11.32
C GLU A 724 26.46 0.40 9.88
N PRO A 725 26.63 1.69 9.55
CA PRO A 725 26.46 2.18 8.19
C PRO A 725 27.37 1.43 7.19
N CYS A 726 26.78 0.91 6.12
CA CYS A 726 27.53 0.35 5.00
C CYS A 726 28.36 1.46 4.33
N MET A 727 29.68 1.24 4.29
CA MET A 727 30.69 2.16 3.76
C MET A 727 31.09 1.88 2.33
#